data_AF-D3VEV8-F1
#
_entry.id   AF-D3VEV8-F1
#
_cell.length_a   1.000
_cell.length_b   1.000
_cell.length_c   1.000
_cell.angle_alpha   90.00
_cell.angle_beta   90.00
_cell.angle_gamma   90.00
#
_symmetry.space_group_name_H-M   'P 1'
#
loop_
_entity.id
_entity.type
_entity.pdbx_description
1 polymer ?
#
loop_
_entity_poly.entity_id
_entity_poly.type
_entity_poly.pdbx_seq_one_letter_code
_entity_poly.pdbx_strand_id
1 'polypeptide(L)'
;MSEITYPKCADSEIDEVLVSAGQQDLWLAEQLTEKQLYIVPVTYELTGLLDQDKLLNAIAQVVQSSEAFRTAFIEGDQGLVQHIYPEIELPVTVVDLSGQDTAQNDHERLQLALMHCQRNLETPFTLSQPGLARFSLIKLGEQSHILHFCLHHLICDNDSVALILNNISTAYAGEKLSGDTSTECLEYAEFAAWQDELLSGGYLHDDEDYWLKELTGLDGRLKLAIGNPAPSKNEQGGMIRQQLTPALTASFNQCAARLGISPALGYFTAYAALLYRLTGQQTIVFGVPASLRDDPRLENTIGYFINVLPVKVVFHPQITFSDIAAQLSRQLYNGIEHQQFPYNHIVRSISNAQQSPQTPLFNVMYNYFVGQGSWALSGTQSRQHELTPVGGKFPLTLFVINHVDSVELHFEYQYAHVATDYAGVLSDSYRQICTAMTLDVDQEVLALSLLDEADYQCQVLAFNQTDAVFQEDFCQHFFRQLDAEPELTAIEYWDESHVERFSYEALYGLSRQIAGELHKHIFADTSCQAKVVIFASATPLALATIVACLAEGMIWIPVDNHLPLNRLFLIIEDACPDAIVVEGKTADQNVSLLEEIARFNIPVINLRSGAVSKSGWKTGDTDHYANCLPSIPNWKRTAENDDLCYMIYTSGTTGKPKGVEIYRKGLNNYLNWAAQTYMPTGANDLGGLGVPVTTSFGFDATITSMLLPLMTRGHVMLFASQGNHDGALLRLIELNKPLGLMKTTPSQLEHLALSLSHKQSPLDIRVVVIGGEQMSRAHLNYLSMIAPGSVGFNEYGPTETVVGCCVERFSLADENIYSHHGVLPIGSPIANTQMYVLNERGCHQPPGVTGELFIGGQGVAKGYWQRPDLTSAVFIENPFSEMSGERLYKTGDLACFIKGNKLLCLGRKDQQIKLRGYRIELEEIESWIKQVPAIDKAVAAVAKQPHEQLCGFLVASSVFTGTEQQLIDEVKQHLKSHLPDYMIPTQWRMIEAIPYTINNKIDTVALLTLGQGDVSPIEEQPMACELNSHVAKQVLSHFSEALNCHIASLEDNFFALGGDSLMAARLLAKINADFGIGIKLRTFYQQASLANLIAFVEEQLH
;
A
#
# COMPACT_ATOMS: atom_id res chain seq x y z
N MET A 1 11.22 -4.39 42.77
CA MET A 1 11.85 -3.06 42.81
C MET A 1 13.16 -3.22 43.55
N SER A 2 14.23 -3.53 42.82
CA SER A 2 15.60 -3.54 43.33
C SER A 2 16.22 -2.19 42.97
N GLU A 3 16.84 -1.53 43.95
CA GLU A 3 17.54 -0.26 43.77
C GLU A 3 18.57 -0.39 42.63
N ILE A 4 18.47 0.47 41.63
CA ILE A 4 19.49 0.60 40.58
C ILE A 4 20.75 1.13 41.27
N THR A 5 21.76 0.27 41.40
CA THR A 5 23.06 0.64 41.97
C THR A 5 23.86 1.33 40.86
N TYR A 6 24.15 2.62 41.00
CA TYR A 6 24.93 3.37 40.03
C TYR A 6 26.41 2.95 40.08
N PRO A 7 27.11 2.89 38.92
CA PRO A 7 28.54 2.59 38.89
C PRO A 7 29.32 3.64 39.68
N LYS A 8 30.32 3.18 40.45
CA LYS A 8 31.24 4.05 41.19
C LYS A 8 32.51 4.24 40.37
N CYS A 9 32.94 5.48 40.23
CA CYS A 9 34.19 5.87 39.57
C CYS A 9 35.12 6.53 40.59
N ALA A 10 36.45 6.41 40.39
CA ALA A 10 37.43 7.13 41.19
C ALA A 10 37.63 8.57 40.67
N ASP A 11 37.72 9.56 41.57
CA ASP A 11 38.01 10.96 41.23
C ASP A 11 39.48 11.12 40.79
N SER A 12 39.78 10.94 39.50
CA SER A 12 41.11 11.16 38.90
C SER A 12 41.02 11.54 37.41
N GLU A 13 42.17 11.83 36.77
CA GLU A 13 42.31 12.39 35.41
C GLU A 13 41.60 11.51 34.35
N ILE A 14 40.70 12.10 33.58
CA ILE A 14 39.88 11.46 32.54
C ILE A 14 40.52 11.77 31.18
N ASP A 15 40.75 10.74 30.36
CA ASP A 15 41.26 10.94 29.00
C ASP A 15 40.10 11.28 28.05
N GLU A 16 40.22 12.40 27.34
CA GLU A 16 39.27 12.83 26.31
C GLU A 16 39.85 12.53 24.92
N VAL A 17 39.13 11.71 24.14
CA VAL A 17 39.55 11.25 22.81
C VAL A 17 38.39 11.38 21.83
N LEU A 18 38.67 11.59 20.54
CA LEU A 18 37.62 11.60 19.51
C LEU A 18 36.94 10.22 19.39
N VAL A 19 35.66 10.23 19.01
CA VAL A 19 34.95 9.00 18.61
C VAL A 19 35.40 8.56 17.22
N SER A 20 35.29 7.26 16.93
CA SER A 20 35.37 6.77 15.55
C SER A 20 34.14 7.22 14.75
N ALA A 21 34.26 7.27 13.42
CA ALA A 21 33.13 7.59 12.53
C ALA A 21 31.97 6.60 12.72
N GLY A 22 32.28 5.32 12.94
CA GLY A 22 31.28 4.29 13.22
C GLY A 22 30.53 4.53 14.55
N GLN A 23 31.24 4.88 15.62
CA GLN A 23 30.60 5.21 16.90
C GLN A 23 29.72 6.47 16.78
N GLN A 24 30.18 7.46 16.02
CA GLN A 24 29.41 8.67 15.75
C GLN A 24 28.10 8.36 15.03
N ASP A 25 28.14 7.50 14.00
CA ASP A 25 26.97 7.08 13.23
C ASP A 25 25.98 6.30 14.08
N LEU A 26 26.48 5.37 14.88
CA LEU A 26 25.65 4.57 15.77
C LEU A 26 24.98 5.43 16.85
N TRP A 27 25.73 6.35 17.48
CA TRP A 27 25.20 7.28 18.46
C TRP A 27 24.08 8.13 17.84
N LEU A 28 24.32 8.66 16.64
CA LEU A 28 23.34 9.47 15.92
C LEU A 28 22.07 8.68 15.58
N ALA A 29 22.23 7.44 15.11
CA ALA A 29 21.11 6.55 14.82
C ALA A 29 20.26 6.28 16.07
N GLU A 30 20.90 6.10 17.24
CA GLU A 30 20.21 5.94 18.52
C GLU A 30 19.37 7.19 18.87
N GLN A 31 19.92 8.40 18.68
CA GLN A 31 19.23 9.67 18.98
C GLN A 31 17.97 9.91 18.13
N LEU A 32 17.84 9.21 17.00
CA LEU A 32 16.69 9.29 16.11
C LEU A 32 15.55 8.33 16.50
N THR A 33 15.81 7.39 17.41
CA THR A 33 14.85 6.36 17.85
C THR A 33 14.17 6.73 19.17
N GLU A 34 12.99 6.16 19.42
CA GLU A 34 12.25 6.39 20.68
C GLU A 34 12.81 5.59 21.86
N LYS A 35 13.34 4.40 21.57
CA LYS A 35 13.92 3.44 22.53
C LYS A 35 15.33 3.11 22.09
N GLN A 36 16.18 2.69 23.03
CA GLN A 36 17.49 2.21 22.64
C GLN A 36 17.41 0.85 21.92
N LEU A 37 17.71 0.85 20.62
CA LEU A 37 17.64 -0.32 19.75
C LEU A 37 18.99 -1.04 19.63
N TYR A 38 20.10 -0.40 20.01
CA TYR A 38 21.45 -0.96 19.86
C TYR A 38 22.05 -1.47 21.17
N ILE A 39 21.22 -2.15 21.98
CA ILE A 39 21.68 -2.97 23.09
C ILE A 39 21.89 -4.41 22.61
N VAL A 40 23.06 -4.97 22.88
CA VAL A 40 23.47 -6.33 22.52
C VAL A 40 23.29 -7.25 23.73
N PRO A 41 22.24 -8.11 23.75
CA PRO A 41 22.05 -9.08 24.82
C PRO A 41 22.83 -10.37 24.57
N VAL A 42 23.41 -10.92 25.64
CA VAL A 42 24.02 -12.25 25.64
C VAL A 42 23.45 -13.04 26.81
N THR A 43 22.87 -14.21 26.54
CA THR A 43 22.19 -15.01 27.58
C THR A 43 22.55 -16.49 27.40
N TYR A 44 23.15 -17.08 28.44
CA TYR A 44 23.50 -18.49 28.48
C TYR A 44 22.89 -19.15 29.72
N GLU A 45 22.19 -20.27 29.49
CA GLU A 45 21.86 -21.23 30.53
C GLU A 45 23.09 -22.11 30.79
N LEU A 46 23.48 -22.20 32.05
CA LEU A 46 24.62 -22.97 32.53
C LEU A 46 24.12 -24.12 33.41
N THR A 47 24.43 -25.34 33.00
CA THR A 47 24.09 -26.56 33.74
C THR A 47 25.34 -27.24 34.26
N GLY A 48 25.47 -27.39 35.58
CA GLY A 48 26.62 -28.02 36.23
C GLY A 48 27.03 -27.34 37.54
N LEU A 49 28.22 -27.68 38.04
CA LEU A 49 28.77 -27.10 39.26
C LEU A 49 29.42 -25.74 38.93
N LEU A 50 28.77 -24.66 39.35
CA LEU A 50 29.25 -23.30 39.17
C LEU A 50 29.83 -22.75 40.47
N ASP A 51 31.11 -22.41 40.48
CA ASP A 51 31.73 -21.59 41.52
C ASP A 51 31.39 -20.10 41.27
N GLN A 52 30.43 -19.57 42.02
CA GLN A 52 29.94 -18.21 41.86
C GLN A 52 31.05 -17.17 42.10
N ASP A 53 31.84 -17.30 43.17
CA ASP A 53 32.85 -16.30 43.53
C ASP A 53 33.95 -16.23 42.47
N LYS A 54 34.34 -17.36 41.89
CA LYS A 54 35.27 -17.37 40.74
C LYS A 54 34.70 -16.66 39.52
N LEU A 55 33.42 -16.84 39.21
CA LEU A 55 32.78 -16.17 38.06
C LEU A 55 32.71 -14.66 38.26
N LEU A 56 32.33 -14.22 39.46
CA LEU A 56 32.29 -12.80 39.81
C LEU A 56 33.68 -12.15 39.67
N ASN A 57 34.72 -12.82 40.19
CA ASN A 57 36.10 -12.35 40.05
C ASN A 57 36.58 -12.35 38.59
N ALA A 58 36.22 -13.37 37.81
CA ALA A 58 36.58 -13.44 36.39
C ALA A 58 35.97 -12.28 35.59
N ILE A 59 34.68 -11.99 35.78
CA ILE A 59 34.01 -10.85 35.12
C ILE A 59 34.67 -9.54 35.54
N ALA A 60 34.96 -9.35 36.83
CA ALA A 60 35.65 -8.15 37.31
C ALA A 60 37.03 -7.97 36.65
N GLN A 61 37.82 -9.04 36.49
CA GLN A 61 39.10 -8.99 35.78
C GLN A 61 38.94 -8.57 34.32
N VAL A 62 37.94 -9.12 33.62
CA VAL A 62 37.66 -8.76 32.21
C VAL A 62 37.25 -7.31 32.08
N VAL A 63 36.37 -6.81 32.97
CA VAL A 63 35.94 -5.40 32.99
C VAL A 63 37.13 -4.45 33.18
N GLN A 64 38.07 -4.79 34.08
CA GLN A 64 39.27 -3.94 34.28
C GLN A 64 40.30 -4.05 33.15
N SER A 65 40.26 -5.13 32.36
CA SER A 65 41.25 -5.38 31.31
C SER A 65 41.03 -4.62 30.00
N SER A 66 39.91 -3.90 29.86
CA SER A 66 39.53 -3.23 28.62
C SER A 66 38.97 -1.84 28.89
N GLU A 67 39.43 -0.86 28.12
CA GLU A 67 38.93 0.51 28.23
C GLU A 67 37.46 0.68 27.81
N ALA A 68 36.93 -0.20 26.96
CA ALA A 68 35.58 -0.08 26.42
C ALA A 68 34.50 -0.06 27.52
N PHE A 69 34.70 -0.80 28.63
CA PHE A 69 33.77 -0.83 29.76
C PHE A 69 33.77 0.45 30.60
N ARG A 70 34.86 1.21 30.56
CA ARG A 70 35.09 2.44 31.33
C ARG A 70 34.96 3.71 30.46
N THR A 71 34.43 3.58 29.24
CA THR A 71 34.19 4.70 28.31
C THR A 71 32.77 5.26 28.42
N ALA A 72 32.65 6.59 28.39
CA ALA A 72 31.41 7.34 28.22
C ALA A 72 31.45 8.18 26.94
N PHE A 73 30.29 8.53 26.38
CA PHE A 73 30.15 9.34 25.17
C PHE A 73 29.49 10.67 25.49
N ILE A 74 30.26 11.75 25.41
CA ILE A 74 29.83 13.08 25.81
C ILE A 74 29.81 13.99 24.59
N GLU A 75 28.74 14.77 24.46
CA GLU A 75 28.64 15.81 23.44
C GLU A 75 29.29 17.09 23.97
N GLY A 76 30.38 17.52 23.33
CA GLY A 76 31.11 18.76 23.65
C GLY A 76 31.10 19.77 22.50
N ASP A 77 31.81 20.89 22.68
CA ASP A 77 31.84 22.01 21.71
C ASP A 77 32.34 21.61 20.31
N GLN A 78 33.19 20.58 20.23
CA GLN A 78 33.78 20.06 18.98
C GLN A 78 32.97 18.88 18.40
N GLY A 79 31.91 18.43 19.08
CA GLY A 79 31.12 17.24 18.73
C GLY A 79 31.21 16.13 19.78
N LEU A 80 30.81 14.92 19.39
CA LEU A 80 30.83 13.75 20.26
C LEU A 80 32.29 13.32 20.55
N VAL A 81 32.61 13.11 21.82
CA VAL A 81 33.91 12.62 22.30
C VAL A 81 33.74 11.42 23.23
N GLN A 82 34.81 10.65 23.37
CA GLN A 82 34.94 9.55 24.33
C GLN A 82 35.65 10.07 25.58
N HIS A 83 35.07 9.83 26.74
CA HIS A 83 35.69 10.05 28.05
C HIS A 83 36.03 8.69 28.65
N ILE A 84 37.32 8.41 28.81
CA ILE A 84 37.82 7.12 29.31
C ILE A 84 38.22 7.28 30.77
N TYR A 85 37.49 6.61 31.65
CA TYR A 85 37.72 6.69 33.09
C TYR A 85 38.80 5.69 33.51
N PRO A 86 39.67 6.01 34.48
CA PRO A 86 40.80 5.14 34.86
C PRO A 86 40.35 3.79 35.44
N GLU A 87 39.30 3.78 36.25
CA GLU A 87 38.71 2.57 36.84
C GLU A 87 37.19 2.68 36.88
N ILE A 88 36.51 1.54 36.75
CA ILE A 88 35.06 1.43 36.93
C ILE A 88 34.70 0.18 37.72
N GLU A 89 33.74 0.29 38.64
CA GLU A 89 33.14 -0.88 39.29
C GLU A 89 31.81 -1.24 38.62
N LEU A 90 31.76 -2.40 37.93
CA LEU A 90 30.55 -2.97 37.35
C LEU A 90 30.14 -4.24 38.12
N PRO A 91 29.25 -4.12 39.13
CA PRO A 91 28.83 -5.27 39.91
C PRO A 91 27.95 -6.21 39.08
N VAL A 92 28.14 -7.52 39.26
CA VAL A 92 27.24 -8.54 38.71
C VAL A 92 26.01 -8.65 39.61
N THR A 93 24.82 -8.48 39.04
CA THR A 93 23.56 -8.60 39.77
C THR A 93 23.22 -10.07 39.97
N VAL A 94 23.21 -10.55 41.22
CA VAL A 94 22.84 -11.94 41.54
C VAL A 94 21.36 -12.01 41.92
N VAL A 95 20.58 -12.81 41.19
CA VAL A 95 19.15 -13.01 41.42
C VAL A 95 18.89 -14.48 41.76
N ASP A 96 18.35 -14.76 42.94
CA ASP A 96 17.99 -16.13 43.34
C ASP A 96 16.50 -16.41 43.07
N LEU A 97 16.20 -17.27 42.10
CA LEU A 97 14.86 -17.77 41.79
C LEU A 97 14.65 -19.22 42.26
N SER A 98 15.66 -19.84 42.88
CA SER A 98 15.62 -21.25 43.26
C SER A 98 14.63 -21.57 44.38
N GLY A 99 14.22 -20.55 45.16
CA GLY A 99 13.27 -20.65 46.27
C GLY A 99 11.92 -19.97 46.07
N GLN A 100 11.57 -19.50 44.86
CA GLN A 100 10.26 -18.86 44.64
C GLN A 100 9.12 -19.90 44.57
N ASP A 101 8.20 -19.85 45.55
CA ASP A 101 6.99 -20.71 45.64
C ASP A 101 5.98 -20.50 44.48
N THR A 102 6.17 -19.47 43.65
CA THR A 102 5.26 -19.12 42.55
C THR A 102 5.46 -19.95 41.28
N ALA A 103 6.60 -20.62 41.12
CA ALA A 103 6.88 -21.49 39.97
C ALA A 103 6.65 -22.95 40.35
N GLN A 104 5.75 -23.62 39.62
CA GLN A 104 5.32 -24.99 39.88
C GLN A 104 6.35 -26.04 39.42
N ASN A 105 7.26 -25.66 38.52
CA ASN A 105 8.30 -26.53 37.95
C ASN A 105 9.50 -25.73 37.39
N ASP A 106 10.55 -26.44 36.97
CA ASP A 106 11.78 -25.85 36.44
C ASP A 106 11.57 -25.04 35.14
N HIS A 107 10.59 -25.40 34.31
CA HIS A 107 10.29 -24.69 33.06
C HIS A 107 9.73 -23.29 33.34
N GLU A 108 8.81 -23.15 34.30
CA GLU A 108 8.30 -21.85 34.73
C GLU A 108 9.42 -20.97 35.33
N ARG A 109 10.35 -21.57 36.08
CA ARG A 109 11.53 -20.84 36.62
C ARG A 109 12.41 -20.29 35.52
N LEU A 110 12.71 -21.11 34.49
CA LEU A 110 13.46 -20.67 33.32
C LEU A 110 12.74 -19.53 32.59
N GLN A 111 11.42 -19.63 32.38
CA GLN A 111 10.63 -18.55 31.77
C GLN A 111 10.70 -17.25 32.58
N LEU A 112 10.57 -17.31 33.91
CA LEU A 112 10.72 -16.14 34.78
C LEU A 112 12.11 -15.51 34.68
N ALA A 113 13.17 -16.32 34.58
CA ALA A 113 14.52 -15.82 34.37
C ALA A 113 14.70 -15.15 33.01
N LEU A 114 14.18 -15.74 31.94
CA LEU A 114 14.21 -15.12 30.61
C LEU A 114 13.40 -13.83 30.56
N MET A 115 12.26 -13.74 31.26
CA MET A 115 11.52 -12.48 31.43
C MET A 115 12.34 -11.42 32.20
N HIS A 116 13.15 -11.83 33.18
CA HIS A 116 14.06 -10.92 33.86
C HIS A 116 15.15 -10.39 32.92
N CYS A 117 15.72 -11.27 32.08
CA CYS A 117 16.70 -10.88 31.05
C CYS A 117 16.08 -9.93 30.01
N GLN A 118 14.85 -10.19 29.57
CA GLN A 118 14.11 -9.32 28.65
C GLN A 118 13.89 -7.92 29.23
N ARG A 119 13.53 -7.82 30.51
CA ARG A 119 13.41 -6.50 31.19
C ARG A 119 14.75 -5.77 31.30
N ASN A 120 15.86 -6.50 31.47
CA ASN A 120 17.19 -5.91 31.48
C ASN A 120 17.58 -5.33 30.11
N LEU A 121 17.25 -6.04 29.02
CA LEU A 121 17.42 -5.59 27.65
C LEU A 121 16.60 -4.32 27.35
N GLU A 122 15.38 -4.21 27.88
CA GLU A 122 14.51 -3.04 27.70
C GLU A 122 14.92 -1.82 28.55
N THR A 123 15.89 -1.98 29.45
CA THR A 123 16.39 -0.88 30.28
C THR A 123 17.44 -0.06 29.52
N PRO A 124 17.24 1.24 29.26
CA PRO A 124 18.21 2.04 28.52
C PRO A 124 19.50 2.28 29.34
N PHE A 125 20.62 2.46 28.64
CA PHE A 125 21.87 2.99 29.16
C PHE A 125 21.88 4.53 29.07
N THR A 126 22.60 5.17 30.00
CA THR A 126 22.92 6.59 29.89
C THR A 126 24.26 6.73 29.18
N LEU A 127 24.26 7.10 27.90
CA LEU A 127 25.47 7.06 27.05
C LEU A 127 26.58 8.00 27.52
N SER A 128 26.21 9.09 28.20
CA SER A 128 27.14 10.07 28.79
C SER A 128 27.72 9.66 30.14
N GLN A 129 27.42 8.45 30.63
CA GLN A 129 28.03 7.86 31.82
C GLN A 129 28.79 6.58 31.43
N PRO A 130 29.92 6.29 32.10
CA PRO A 130 30.66 5.07 31.84
C PRO A 130 29.86 3.87 32.38
N GLY A 131 30.24 2.65 31.98
CA GLY A 131 29.53 1.44 32.40
C GLY A 131 28.40 1.05 31.47
N LEU A 132 28.67 1.08 30.16
CA LEU A 132 27.76 0.65 29.10
C LEU A 132 27.63 -0.88 28.98
N ALA A 133 27.75 -1.56 30.12
CA ALA A 133 27.60 -3.00 30.29
C ALA A 133 26.87 -3.32 31.59
N ARG A 134 25.98 -4.31 31.59
CA ARG A 134 25.31 -4.83 32.80
C ARG A 134 25.39 -6.35 32.82
N PHE A 135 25.86 -6.91 33.92
CA PHE A 135 25.99 -8.36 34.12
C PHE A 135 25.02 -8.86 35.18
N SER A 136 24.43 -10.04 34.94
CA SER A 136 23.48 -10.70 35.82
C SER A 136 23.73 -12.20 35.89
N LEU A 137 23.71 -12.76 37.10
CA LEU A 137 23.72 -14.20 37.36
C LEU A 137 22.40 -14.59 38.05
N ILE A 138 21.57 -15.37 37.37
CA ILE A 138 20.27 -15.82 37.89
C ILE A 138 20.38 -17.29 38.29
N LYS A 139 20.13 -17.59 39.56
CA LYS A 139 20.16 -18.96 40.08
C LYS A 139 18.76 -19.60 39.99
N LEU A 140 18.65 -20.73 39.29
CA LEU A 140 17.40 -21.49 39.14
C LEU A 140 17.34 -22.70 40.10
N GLY A 141 18.50 -23.24 40.46
CA GLY A 141 18.68 -24.38 41.35
C GLY A 141 20.15 -24.56 41.76
N GLU A 142 20.52 -25.72 42.30
CA GLU A 142 21.91 -26.00 42.70
C GLU A 142 22.87 -26.15 41.50
N GLN A 143 22.36 -26.64 40.36
CA GLN A 143 23.16 -26.90 39.16
C GLN A 143 22.62 -26.18 37.91
N SER A 144 21.69 -25.24 38.06
CA SER A 144 21.06 -24.55 36.94
C SER A 144 21.08 -23.05 37.18
N HIS A 145 21.70 -22.33 36.25
CA HIS A 145 21.95 -20.89 36.34
C HIS A 145 21.77 -20.24 34.96
N ILE A 146 21.47 -18.94 34.92
CA ILE A 146 21.52 -18.11 33.72
C ILE A 146 22.59 -17.05 33.93
N LEU A 147 23.59 -17.02 33.05
CA LEU A 147 24.49 -15.87 32.90
C LEU A 147 23.93 -14.98 31.80
N HIS A 148 23.59 -13.74 32.14
CA HIS A 148 23.06 -12.75 31.21
C HIS A 148 23.88 -11.47 31.30
N PHE A 149 24.19 -10.86 30.16
CA PHE A 149 24.70 -9.51 30.13
C PHE A 149 24.20 -8.73 28.92
N CYS A 150 24.07 -7.42 29.10
CA CYS A 150 23.73 -6.46 28.05
C CYS A 150 24.89 -5.49 27.87
N LEU A 151 25.26 -5.23 26.61
CA LEU A 151 26.29 -4.26 26.22
C LEU A 151 25.65 -3.21 25.32
N HIS A 152 26.04 -1.94 25.43
CA HIS A 152 25.71 -0.99 24.37
C HIS A 152 26.62 -1.22 23.17
N HIS A 153 26.06 -1.22 21.95
CA HIS A 153 26.81 -1.51 20.73
C HIS A 153 27.91 -0.46 20.42
N LEU A 154 27.91 0.68 21.12
CA LEU A 154 28.96 1.72 21.02
C LEU A 154 30.34 1.25 21.53
N ILE A 155 30.34 0.25 22.42
CA ILE A 155 31.57 -0.26 23.05
C ILE A 155 31.92 -1.69 22.59
N CYS A 156 31.11 -2.29 21.73
CA CYS A 156 31.32 -3.66 21.28
C CYS A 156 30.72 -3.92 19.90
N ASP A 157 31.31 -4.86 19.19
CA ASP A 157 30.73 -5.55 18.03
C ASP A 157 30.62 -7.07 18.31
N ASN A 158 30.23 -7.86 17.31
CA ASN A 158 30.08 -9.31 17.48
C ASN A 158 31.41 -10.01 17.81
N ASP A 159 32.52 -9.56 17.23
CA ASP A 159 33.85 -10.11 17.54
C ASP A 159 34.24 -9.78 18.99
N SER A 160 33.91 -8.57 19.46
CA SER A 160 34.09 -8.16 20.85
C SER A 160 33.29 -9.03 21.82
N VAL A 161 32.06 -9.43 21.48
CA VAL A 161 31.28 -10.37 22.30
C VAL A 161 31.98 -11.73 22.43
N ALA A 162 32.57 -12.23 21.34
CA ALA A 162 33.38 -13.45 21.36
C ALA A 162 34.57 -13.33 22.33
N LEU A 163 35.30 -12.21 22.25
CA LEU A 163 36.45 -11.92 23.09
C LEU A 163 36.05 -11.84 24.57
N ILE A 164 34.94 -11.16 24.89
CA ILE A 164 34.43 -11.06 26.26
C ILE A 164 34.13 -12.45 26.82
N LEU A 165 33.40 -13.28 26.08
CA LEU A 165 33.07 -14.64 26.50
C LEU A 165 34.32 -15.51 26.71
N ASN A 166 35.27 -15.45 25.78
CA ASN A 166 36.53 -16.19 25.89
C ASN A 166 37.35 -15.72 27.11
N ASN A 167 37.51 -14.41 27.27
CA ASN A 167 38.23 -13.83 28.40
C ASN A 167 37.59 -14.21 29.75
N ILE A 168 36.26 -14.24 29.85
CA ILE A 168 35.56 -14.71 31.06
C ILE A 168 35.90 -16.18 31.34
N SER A 169 35.90 -17.05 30.32
CA SER A 169 36.21 -18.48 30.49
C SER A 169 37.67 -18.71 30.88
N THR A 170 38.61 -18.00 30.24
CA THR A 170 40.05 -18.03 30.56
C THR A 170 40.31 -17.57 32.00
N ALA A 171 39.76 -16.42 32.41
CA ALA A 171 39.89 -15.91 33.76
C ALA A 171 39.25 -16.85 34.80
N TYR A 172 38.10 -17.46 34.48
CA TYR A 172 37.43 -18.44 35.33
C TYR A 172 38.27 -19.72 35.54
N ALA A 173 39.03 -20.15 34.52
CA ALA A 173 39.96 -21.26 34.62
C ALA A 173 41.22 -20.92 35.47
N GLY A 174 41.41 -19.66 35.83
CA GLY A 174 42.58 -19.18 36.56
C GLY A 174 43.80 -18.93 35.66
N GLU A 175 43.59 -18.84 34.35
CA GLU A 175 44.62 -18.53 33.36
C GLU A 175 44.75 -17.01 33.19
N LYS A 176 45.91 -16.54 32.72
CA LYS A 176 46.12 -15.12 32.42
C LYS A 176 45.46 -14.75 31.09
N LEU A 177 44.85 -13.57 31.04
CA LEU A 177 44.32 -13.01 29.80
C LEU A 177 45.47 -12.72 28.81
N SER A 178 45.19 -12.87 27.52
CA SER A 178 46.16 -12.93 26.41
C SER A 178 47.04 -11.69 26.18
N GLY A 179 46.86 -10.61 26.94
CA GLY A 179 47.62 -9.36 26.80
C GLY A 179 49.06 -9.39 27.35
N ASP A 180 49.50 -10.48 27.98
CA ASP A 180 50.78 -10.49 28.73
C ASP A 180 52.01 -10.95 27.90
N THR A 181 51.87 -11.44 26.64
CA THR A 181 53.00 -12.14 25.97
C THR A 181 53.22 -12.00 24.45
N SER A 182 52.49 -11.20 23.65
CA SER A 182 52.91 -10.99 22.23
C SER A 182 52.30 -9.76 21.54
N THR A 183 53.16 -8.93 20.94
CA THR A 183 52.87 -7.70 20.16
C THR A 183 52.12 -6.60 20.94
N GLU A 184 52.54 -5.34 20.81
CA GLU A 184 51.83 -4.20 21.45
C GLU A 184 50.40 -4.14 20.88
N CYS A 185 49.43 -4.68 21.62
CA CYS A 185 48.01 -4.55 21.30
C CYS A 185 47.62 -3.08 21.31
N LEU A 186 46.81 -2.65 20.34
CA LEU A 186 46.29 -1.30 20.30
C LEU A 186 44.97 -1.22 21.07
N GLU A 187 44.78 -0.14 21.80
CA GLU A 187 43.51 0.19 22.43
C GLU A 187 42.54 0.80 21.41
N TYR A 188 41.24 0.84 21.73
CA TYR A 188 40.22 1.33 20.78
C TYR A 188 40.37 2.84 20.51
N ALA A 189 40.76 3.61 21.53
CA ALA A 189 41.06 5.03 21.42
C ALA A 189 42.14 5.33 20.38
N GLU A 190 43.16 4.46 20.26
CA GLU A 190 44.23 4.59 19.27
C GLU A 190 43.70 4.36 17.84
N PHE A 191 42.79 3.39 17.67
CA PHE A 191 42.09 3.18 16.40
C PHE A 191 41.23 4.39 16.00
N ALA A 192 40.46 4.94 16.95
CA ALA A 192 39.62 6.12 16.70
C ALA A 192 40.46 7.34 16.28
N ALA A 193 41.59 7.59 16.95
CA ALA A 193 42.50 8.66 16.60
C ALA A 193 43.14 8.47 15.21
N TRP A 194 43.53 7.23 14.89
CA TRP A 194 44.05 6.90 13.56
C TRP A 194 43.01 7.11 12.45
N GLN A 195 41.75 6.73 12.69
CA GLN A 195 40.69 6.92 11.70
C GLN A 195 40.39 8.41 11.45
N ASP A 196 40.45 9.25 12.48
CA ASP A 196 40.31 10.70 12.33
C ASP A 196 41.43 11.31 11.47
N GLU A 197 42.69 10.90 11.69
CA GLU A 197 43.82 11.31 10.85
C GLU A 197 43.63 10.86 9.39
N LEU A 198 43.15 9.63 9.18
CA LEU A 198 42.88 9.07 7.86
C LEU A 198 41.85 9.91 7.09
N LEU A 199 40.76 10.32 7.76
CA LEU A 199 39.68 11.12 7.18
C LEU A 199 40.10 12.58 6.94
N SER A 200 40.78 13.18 7.91
CA SER A 200 41.21 14.58 7.84
C SER A 200 42.40 14.80 6.88
N GLY A 201 43.21 13.77 6.64
CA GLY A 201 44.40 13.84 5.79
C GLY A 201 44.14 13.77 4.29
N GLY A 202 42.88 13.57 3.85
CA GLY A 202 42.52 13.49 2.43
C GLY A 202 43.03 12.22 1.72
N TYR A 203 43.32 11.17 2.48
CA TYR A 203 43.87 9.91 1.95
C TYR A 203 42.83 9.05 1.22
N LEU A 204 41.53 9.33 1.39
CA LEU A 204 40.42 8.51 0.90
C LEU A 204 39.70 9.11 -0.33
N HIS A 205 40.39 9.97 -1.10
CA HIS A 205 39.78 10.61 -2.28
C HIS A 205 39.37 9.60 -3.36
N ASP A 206 40.20 8.58 -3.60
CA ASP A 206 39.90 7.51 -4.55
C ASP A 206 38.69 6.67 -4.10
N ASP A 207 38.51 6.49 -2.78
CA ASP A 207 37.34 5.80 -2.20
C ASP A 207 36.07 6.64 -2.37
N GLU A 208 36.15 7.95 -2.11
CA GLU A 208 35.04 8.89 -2.32
C GLU A 208 34.57 8.88 -3.78
N ASP A 209 35.51 8.98 -4.73
CA ASP A 209 35.23 8.95 -6.17
C ASP A 209 34.56 7.64 -6.60
N TYR A 210 35.01 6.50 -6.04
CA TYR A 210 34.38 5.20 -6.28
C TYR A 210 32.91 5.20 -5.83
N TRP A 211 32.64 5.61 -4.59
CA TRP A 211 31.28 5.59 -4.05
C TRP A 211 30.34 6.59 -4.75
N LEU A 212 30.85 7.79 -5.08
CA LEU A 212 30.11 8.76 -5.89
C LEU A 212 29.70 8.17 -7.23
N LYS A 213 30.63 7.52 -7.94
CA LYS A 213 30.34 6.88 -9.22
C LYS A 213 29.33 5.74 -9.10
N GLU A 214 29.43 4.95 -8.03
CA GLU A 214 28.61 3.75 -7.87
C GLU A 214 27.16 4.05 -7.44
N LEU A 215 26.94 5.11 -6.66
CA LEU A 215 25.68 5.34 -5.94
C LEU A 215 24.93 6.62 -6.33
N THR A 216 25.56 7.57 -7.04
CA THR A 216 24.88 8.82 -7.44
C THR A 216 23.71 8.53 -8.39
N GLY A 217 22.55 9.13 -8.10
CA GLY A 217 21.35 9.06 -8.94
C GLY A 217 20.42 7.88 -8.66
N LEU A 218 20.68 7.08 -7.61
CA LEU A 218 19.95 5.84 -7.35
C LEU A 218 18.96 5.97 -6.18
N ASP A 219 17.72 5.50 -6.40
CA ASP A 219 16.74 5.24 -5.33
C ASP A 219 16.75 3.73 -5.01
N GLY A 220 17.65 3.33 -4.11
CA GLY A 220 17.88 1.93 -3.74
C GLY A 220 17.09 1.42 -2.55
N ARG A 221 16.31 2.27 -1.89
CA ARG A 221 15.59 1.90 -0.66
C ARG A 221 14.45 0.95 -0.96
N LEU A 222 14.37 -0.14 -0.20
CA LEU A 222 13.35 -1.16 -0.31
C LEU A 222 11.96 -0.57 0.01
N LYS A 223 11.01 -0.81 -0.90
CA LYS A 223 9.59 -0.51 -0.74
C LYS A 223 8.85 -1.80 -0.38
N LEU A 224 8.90 -2.17 0.90
CA LEU A 224 8.29 -3.41 1.41
C LEU A 224 6.99 -3.13 2.15
N ALA A 225 5.95 -3.90 1.80
CA ALA A 225 4.68 -3.98 2.51
C ALA A 225 4.12 -5.40 2.40
N ILE A 226 4.03 -6.12 3.52
CA ILE A 226 3.46 -7.47 3.60
C ILE A 226 2.36 -7.45 4.67
N GLY A 227 1.12 -7.65 4.25
CA GLY A 227 -0.04 -7.68 5.15
C GLY A 227 -0.37 -6.35 5.83
N ASN A 228 0.36 -5.28 5.50
CA ASN A 228 0.11 -3.93 5.98
C ASN A 228 0.07 -2.94 4.79
N PRO A 229 -1.12 -2.64 4.24
CA PRO A 229 -1.25 -1.82 3.04
C PRO A 229 -0.98 -0.31 3.30
N ALA A 230 -0.96 0.12 4.55
CA ALA A 230 -0.63 1.49 4.95
C ALA A 230 0.36 1.46 6.13
N PRO A 231 1.69 1.40 5.85
CA PRO A 231 2.71 1.39 6.89
C PRO A 231 2.56 2.60 7.83
N SER A 232 2.40 2.34 9.13
CA SER A 232 2.44 3.40 10.14
C SER A 232 3.90 3.74 10.50
N LYS A 233 4.16 4.95 11.00
CA LYS A 233 5.48 5.29 11.56
C LYS A 233 5.64 4.67 12.96
N ASN A 234 5.79 3.36 13.03
CA ASN A 234 6.02 2.62 14.28
C ASN A 234 7.33 1.83 14.18
N GLU A 235 8.24 2.09 15.10
CA GLU A 235 9.55 1.42 15.23
C GLU A 235 9.45 0.05 15.94
N GLN A 236 8.27 -0.31 16.44
CA GLN A 236 8.02 -1.66 16.93
C GLN A 236 8.28 -2.68 15.83
N GLY A 237 9.01 -3.72 16.22
CA GLY A 237 9.36 -4.81 15.34
C GLY A 237 9.25 -6.14 16.04
N GLY A 238 9.45 -7.18 15.24
CA GLY A 238 9.48 -8.56 15.71
C GLY A 238 10.61 -9.31 15.02
N MET A 239 10.77 -10.57 15.40
CA MET A 239 11.75 -11.46 14.80
C MET A 239 11.10 -12.81 14.50
N ILE A 240 11.20 -13.27 13.25
CA ILE A 240 10.90 -14.65 12.86
C ILE A 240 12.20 -15.43 12.77
N ARG A 241 12.22 -16.60 13.39
CA ARG A 241 13.38 -17.50 13.40
C ARG A 241 13.01 -18.80 12.71
N GLN A 242 13.87 -19.24 11.81
CA GLN A 242 13.69 -20.52 11.12
C GLN A 242 15.03 -21.24 10.98
N GLN A 243 15.04 -22.52 11.31
CA GLN A 243 16.18 -23.39 11.03
C GLN A 243 15.98 -24.07 9.67
N LEU A 244 17.00 -24.03 8.82
CA LEU A 244 17.02 -24.80 7.58
C LEU A 244 17.30 -26.27 7.89
N THR A 245 16.66 -27.18 7.16
CA THR A 245 16.92 -28.62 7.34
C THR A 245 18.38 -28.93 6.97
N PRO A 246 19.03 -29.92 7.61
CA PRO A 246 20.40 -30.29 7.26
C PRO A 246 20.56 -30.68 5.79
N ALA A 247 19.55 -31.34 5.22
CA ALA A 247 19.54 -31.73 3.81
C ALA A 247 19.51 -30.53 2.85
N LEU A 248 18.68 -29.52 3.14
CA LEU A 248 18.62 -28.31 2.33
C LEU A 248 19.91 -27.48 2.49
N THR A 249 20.43 -27.38 3.72
CA THR A 249 21.70 -26.68 4.01
C THR A 249 22.86 -27.28 3.22
N ALA A 250 23.03 -28.60 3.25
CA ALA A 250 24.08 -29.29 2.51
C ALA A 250 23.94 -29.08 0.99
N SER A 251 22.71 -29.21 0.46
CA SER A 251 22.42 -29.02 -0.97
C SER A 251 22.67 -27.58 -1.42
N PHE A 252 22.29 -26.61 -0.59
CA PHE A 252 22.48 -25.19 -0.86
C PHE A 252 23.96 -24.80 -0.84
N ASN A 253 24.72 -25.27 0.15
CA ASN A 253 26.17 -25.02 0.22
C ASN A 253 26.92 -25.69 -0.94
N GLN A 254 26.49 -26.87 -1.39
CA GLN A 254 27.01 -27.48 -2.61
C GLN A 254 26.65 -26.66 -3.86
N CYS A 255 25.45 -26.06 -3.90
CA CYS A 255 25.04 -25.16 -4.98
C CYS A 255 25.94 -23.91 -5.03
N ALA A 256 26.14 -23.24 -3.90
CA ALA A 256 27.05 -22.10 -3.79
C ALA A 256 28.47 -22.46 -4.26
N ALA A 257 28.99 -23.61 -3.84
CA ALA A 257 30.30 -24.09 -4.30
C ALA A 257 30.37 -24.33 -5.82
N ARG A 258 29.29 -24.85 -6.45
CA ARG A 258 29.21 -25.02 -7.92
C ARG A 258 29.21 -23.68 -8.67
N LEU A 259 28.59 -22.65 -8.09
CA LEU A 259 28.63 -21.28 -8.60
C LEU A 259 29.96 -20.57 -8.35
N GLY A 260 30.89 -21.20 -7.60
CA GLY A 260 32.18 -20.61 -7.26
C GLY A 260 32.09 -19.51 -6.20
N ILE A 261 31.04 -19.50 -5.38
CA ILE A 261 30.80 -18.49 -4.34
C ILE A 261 30.78 -19.10 -2.93
N SER A 262 31.00 -18.26 -1.91
CA SER A 262 30.90 -18.69 -0.51
C SER A 262 29.44 -18.95 -0.11
N PRO A 263 29.18 -19.78 0.94
CA PRO A 263 27.84 -19.92 1.50
C PRO A 263 27.20 -18.59 1.89
N ALA A 264 27.96 -17.67 2.48
CA ALA A 264 27.49 -16.32 2.81
C ALA A 264 26.96 -15.59 1.58
N LEU A 265 27.72 -15.56 0.48
CA LEU A 265 27.27 -14.94 -0.75
C LEU A 265 26.07 -15.68 -1.39
N GLY A 266 26.01 -17.01 -1.25
CA GLY A 266 24.86 -17.80 -1.67
C GLY A 266 23.57 -17.39 -0.94
N TYR A 267 23.60 -17.32 0.38
CA TYR A 267 22.44 -16.88 1.18
C TYR A 267 22.07 -15.43 0.89
N PHE A 268 23.05 -14.55 0.66
CA PHE A 268 22.77 -13.18 0.23
C PHE A 268 22.10 -13.14 -1.16
N THR A 269 22.52 -13.99 -2.09
CA THR A 269 21.87 -14.14 -3.41
C THR A 269 20.40 -14.54 -3.27
N ALA A 270 20.12 -15.53 -2.41
CA ALA A 270 18.75 -15.94 -2.10
C ALA A 270 17.94 -14.79 -1.46
N TYR A 271 18.54 -14.01 -0.57
CA TYR A 271 17.88 -12.86 0.05
C TYR A 271 17.54 -11.76 -0.97
N ALA A 272 18.49 -11.39 -1.82
CA ALA A 272 18.25 -10.42 -2.88
C ALA A 272 17.16 -10.89 -3.86
N ALA A 273 17.20 -12.17 -4.25
CA ALA A 273 16.17 -12.78 -5.08
C ALA A 273 14.79 -12.79 -4.41
N LEU A 274 14.71 -13.07 -3.10
CA LEU A 274 13.46 -13.00 -2.34
C LEU A 274 12.85 -11.59 -2.40
N LEU A 275 13.62 -10.56 -2.08
CA LEU A 275 13.09 -9.20 -2.07
C LEU A 275 12.66 -8.73 -3.44
N TYR A 276 13.42 -9.10 -4.49
CA TYR A 276 13.01 -8.84 -5.86
C TYR A 276 11.71 -9.58 -6.21
N ARG A 277 11.58 -10.85 -5.83
CA ARG A 277 10.38 -11.65 -6.10
C ARG A 277 9.13 -11.14 -5.37
N LEU A 278 9.28 -10.60 -4.16
CA LEU A 278 8.17 -10.06 -3.37
C LEU A 278 7.76 -8.65 -3.84
N THR A 279 8.71 -7.80 -4.25
CA THR A 279 8.45 -6.38 -4.51
C THR A 279 8.42 -6.00 -6.00
N GLY A 280 9.08 -6.77 -6.86
CA GLY A 280 9.34 -6.40 -8.25
C GLY A 280 10.26 -5.17 -8.42
N GLN A 281 10.87 -4.68 -7.33
CA GLN A 281 11.68 -3.46 -7.34
C GLN A 281 12.98 -3.66 -8.14
N GLN A 282 13.23 -2.79 -9.12
CA GLN A 282 14.34 -2.95 -10.07
C GLN A 282 15.73 -2.64 -9.50
N THR A 283 15.82 -1.87 -8.42
CA THR A 283 17.12 -1.57 -7.78
C THR A 283 16.95 -1.63 -6.28
N ILE A 284 17.78 -2.42 -5.61
CA ILE A 284 17.82 -2.47 -4.14
C ILE A 284 19.27 -2.28 -3.70
N VAL A 285 19.48 -1.40 -2.72
CA VAL A 285 20.77 -1.24 -2.04
C VAL A 285 20.64 -1.85 -0.65
N PHE A 286 21.56 -2.74 -0.32
CA PHE A 286 21.63 -3.47 0.95
C PHE A 286 22.75 -2.93 1.81
N GLY A 287 22.51 -2.79 3.11
CA GLY A 287 23.58 -2.58 4.08
C GLY A 287 24.22 -3.91 4.44
N VAL A 288 25.53 -4.03 4.23
CA VAL A 288 26.32 -5.20 4.62
C VAL A 288 27.43 -4.76 5.58
N PRO A 289 27.41 -5.20 6.85
CA PRO A 289 28.47 -4.86 7.79
C PRO A 289 29.83 -5.43 7.34
N ALA A 290 30.87 -4.62 7.48
CA ALA A 290 32.27 -4.99 7.28
C ALA A 290 33.06 -4.66 8.55
N SER A 291 34.00 -5.54 8.91
CA SER A 291 34.89 -5.36 10.06
C SER A 291 36.13 -4.59 9.64
N LEU A 292 36.46 -3.52 10.35
CA LEU A 292 37.69 -2.73 10.18
C LEU A 292 38.83 -3.24 11.07
N ARG A 293 38.79 -4.52 11.45
CA ARG A 293 39.81 -5.20 12.28
C ARG A 293 40.81 -5.96 11.41
N ASP A 294 41.41 -5.28 10.44
CA ASP A 294 42.40 -5.86 9.50
C ASP A 294 43.83 -5.85 10.05
N ASP A 295 44.14 -4.99 11.03
CA ASP A 295 45.42 -4.98 11.74
C ASP A 295 45.46 -6.07 12.85
N PRO A 296 46.44 -6.99 12.84
CA PRO A 296 46.60 -8.01 13.88
C PRO A 296 46.72 -7.46 15.31
N ARG A 297 47.19 -6.21 15.48
CA ARG A 297 47.28 -5.57 16.80
C ARG A 297 45.91 -5.23 17.41
N LEU A 298 44.88 -5.17 16.58
CA LEU A 298 43.49 -4.95 16.99
C LEU A 298 42.75 -6.26 17.25
N GLU A 299 43.33 -7.44 16.98
CA GLU A 299 42.65 -8.74 17.05
C GLU A 299 42.01 -9.01 18.43
N ASN A 300 42.67 -8.57 19.51
CA ASN A 300 42.23 -8.79 20.89
C ASN A 300 41.58 -7.57 21.56
N THR A 301 41.29 -6.50 20.80
CA THR A 301 40.76 -5.24 21.34
C THR A 301 39.23 -5.27 21.41
N ILE A 302 38.61 -4.88 22.52
CA ILE A 302 37.15 -4.76 22.61
C ILE A 302 36.75 -3.37 22.13
N GLY A 303 35.80 -3.29 21.19
CA GLY A 303 35.33 -2.01 20.66
C GLY A 303 34.37 -2.15 19.47
N TYR A 304 33.97 -1.03 18.87
CA TYR A 304 33.06 -0.99 17.72
C TYR A 304 33.83 -0.79 16.40
N PHE A 305 34.14 -1.86 15.67
CA PHE A 305 34.93 -1.79 14.43
C PHE A 305 34.09 -1.93 13.15
N ILE A 306 32.76 -1.78 13.25
CA ILE A 306 31.86 -2.01 12.11
C ILE A 306 31.76 -0.75 11.25
N ASN A 307 32.00 -0.90 9.94
CA ASN A 307 31.48 -0.01 8.91
C ASN A 307 30.38 -0.73 8.11
N VAL A 308 29.48 -0.01 7.43
CA VAL A 308 28.41 -0.62 6.63
C VAL A 308 28.61 -0.30 5.16
N LEU A 309 28.79 -1.34 4.34
CA LEU A 309 28.95 -1.23 2.90
C LEU A 309 27.58 -1.19 2.21
N PRO A 310 27.27 -0.13 1.43
CA PRO A 310 26.07 -0.09 0.58
C PRO A 310 26.29 -0.94 -0.68
N VAL A 311 25.67 -2.12 -0.73
CA VAL A 311 25.77 -3.08 -1.84
C VAL A 311 24.55 -2.97 -2.75
N LYS A 312 24.76 -2.52 -3.98
CA LYS A 312 23.70 -2.34 -4.98
C LYS A 312 23.46 -3.61 -5.79
N VAL A 313 22.19 -3.95 -6.02
CA VAL A 313 21.76 -4.95 -7.00
C VAL A 313 20.74 -4.33 -7.95
N VAL A 314 20.95 -4.52 -9.26
CA VAL A 314 20.03 -4.08 -10.31
C VAL A 314 19.38 -5.29 -10.95
N PHE A 315 18.06 -5.31 -10.95
CA PHE A 315 17.22 -6.38 -11.44
C PHE A 315 16.53 -5.99 -12.75
N HIS A 316 16.38 -6.96 -13.64
CA HIS A 316 15.52 -6.88 -14.81
C HIS A 316 14.62 -8.13 -14.84
N PRO A 317 13.50 -8.14 -15.59
CA PRO A 317 12.49 -9.19 -15.49
C PRO A 317 12.97 -10.64 -15.70
N GLN A 318 14.04 -10.84 -16.48
CA GLN A 318 14.64 -12.15 -16.77
C GLN A 318 15.90 -12.47 -15.92
N ILE A 319 16.19 -11.70 -14.88
CA ILE A 319 17.41 -11.92 -14.08
C ILE A 319 17.35 -13.29 -13.37
N THR A 320 18.49 -13.98 -13.37
CA THR A 320 18.65 -15.32 -12.78
C THR A 320 19.38 -15.27 -11.43
N PHE A 321 19.45 -16.39 -10.70
CA PHE A 321 20.26 -16.47 -9.48
C PHE A 321 21.76 -16.30 -9.79
N SER A 322 22.23 -16.90 -10.89
CA SER A 322 23.61 -16.77 -11.38
C SER A 322 23.98 -15.30 -11.63
N ASP A 323 23.08 -14.52 -12.24
CA ASP A 323 23.31 -13.09 -12.51
C ASP A 323 23.39 -12.27 -11.22
N ILE A 324 22.48 -12.53 -10.27
CA ILE A 324 22.47 -11.85 -8.96
C ILE A 324 23.77 -12.17 -8.20
N ALA A 325 24.17 -13.44 -8.15
CA ALA A 325 25.41 -13.87 -7.50
C ALA A 325 26.64 -13.18 -8.11
N ALA A 326 26.69 -13.07 -9.44
CA ALA A 326 27.79 -12.39 -10.14
C ALA A 326 27.83 -10.89 -9.85
N GLN A 327 26.67 -10.23 -9.77
CA GLN A 327 26.59 -8.82 -9.37
C GLN A 327 27.06 -8.63 -7.93
N LEU A 328 26.50 -9.39 -6.99
CA LEU A 328 26.86 -9.32 -5.57
C LEU A 328 28.34 -9.61 -5.32
N SER A 329 28.90 -10.62 -5.99
CA SER A 329 30.33 -10.96 -5.90
C SER A 329 31.21 -9.77 -6.28
N ARG A 330 30.90 -9.11 -7.40
CA ARG A 330 31.65 -7.94 -7.88
C ARG A 330 31.51 -6.74 -6.97
N GLN A 331 30.27 -6.47 -6.52
CA GLN A 331 29.95 -5.33 -5.67
C GLN A 331 30.61 -5.45 -4.30
N LEU A 332 30.58 -6.64 -3.69
CA LEU A 332 31.26 -6.89 -2.42
C LEU A 332 32.78 -6.83 -2.56
N TYR A 333 33.35 -7.43 -3.60
CA TYR A 333 34.79 -7.39 -3.83
C TYR A 333 35.30 -5.95 -3.95
N ASN A 334 34.70 -5.15 -4.82
CA ASN A 334 35.08 -3.74 -4.99
C ASN A 334 34.76 -2.92 -3.72
N GLY A 335 33.62 -3.16 -3.07
CA GLY A 335 33.23 -2.45 -1.85
C GLY A 335 34.18 -2.69 -0.68
N ILE A 336 34.74 -3.90 -0.55
CA ILE A 336 35.74 -4.23 0.48
C ILE A 336 37.06 -3.48 0.23
N GLU A 337 37.48 -3.30 -1.03
CA GLU A 337 38.67 -2.50 -1.35
C GLU A 337 38.54 -1.03 -0.88
N HIS A 338 37.31 -0.53 -0.76
CA HIS A 338 36.98 0.84 -0.35
C HIS A 338 36.30 0.93 1.03
N GLN A 339 36.42 -0.12 1.85
CA GLN A 339 35.67 -0.24 3.12
C GLN A 339 36.11 0.73 4.22
N GLN A 340 37.27 1.36 4.08
CA GLN A 340 37.79 2.32 5.07
C GLN A 340 37.04 3.66 5.01
N PHE A 341 36.32 3.95 3.91
CA PHE A 341 35.51 5.16 3.79
C PHE A 341 34.15 5.00 4.51
N PRO A 342 33.85 5.82 5.54
CA PRO A 342 32.67 5.61 6.38
C PRO A 342 31.34 5.85 5.64
N TYR A 343 30.30 5.11 6.04
CA TYR A 343 28.98 5.21 5.40
C TYR A 343 28.37 6.61 5.41
N ASN A 344 28.42 7.35 6.54
CA ASN A 344 27.90 8.72 6.58
C ASN A 344 28.62 9.67 5.63
N HIS A 345 29.92 9.49 5.43
CA HIS A 345 30.72 10.24 4.48
C HIS A 345 30.29 9.91 3.05
N ILE A 346 29.94 8.66 2.74
CA ILE A 346 29.32 8.29 1.46
C ILE A 346 28.00 9.04 1.25
N VAL A 347 27.09 8.99 2.23
CA VAL A 347 25.78 9.67 2.16
C VAL A 347 25.96 11.18 1.93
N ARG A 348 26.88 11.80 2.68
CA ARG A 348 27.18 13.23 2.58
C ARG A 348 27.75 13.60 1.21
N SER A 349 28.70 12.82 0.71
CA SER A 349 29.34 13.07 -0.59
C SER A 349 28.32 13.02 -1.73
N ILE A 350 27.45 11.99 -1.74
CA ILE A 350 26.37 11.85 -2.73
C ILE A 350 25.38 13.02 -2.64
N SER A 351 24.96 13.37 -1.42
CA SER A 351 23.98 14.45 -1.20
C SER A 351 24.53 15.80 -1.66
N ASN A 352 25.82 16.07 -1.40
CA ASN A 352 26.51 17.27 -1.87
C ASN A 352 26.61 17.30 -3.39
N ALA A 353 27.00 16.19 -4.02
CA ALA A 353 27.09 16.08 -5.48
C ALA A 353 25.73 16.28 -6.17
N GLN A 354 24.63 15.89 -5.51
CA GLN A 354 23.27 16.00 -6.02
C GLN A 354 22.55 17.30 -5.62
N GLN A 355 23.13 18.09 -4.72
CA GLN A 355 22.45 19.24 -4.09
C GLN A 355 21.10 18.85 -3.47
N SER A 356 21.05 17.69 -2.80
CA SER A 356 19.84 17.14 -2.20
C SER A 356 19.98 16.99 -0.68
N PRO A 357 18.86 16.89 0.06
CA PRO A 357 18.90 16.55 1.48
C PRO A 357 19.60 15.21 1.72
N GLN A 358 20.33 15.09 2.82
CA GLN A 358 20.96 13.83 3.21
C GLN A 358 19.89 12.79 3.55
N THR A 359 19.87 11.69 2.80
CA THR A 359 18.94 10.57 3.02
C THR A 359 19.70 9.24 3.04
N PRO A 360 19.28 8.27 3.88
CA PRO A 360 19.90 6.94 3.87
C PRO A 360 19.80 6.28 2.49
N LEU A 361 20.88 5.64 2.04
CA LEU A 361 20.96 4.98 0.73
C LEU A 361 20.27 3.60 0.74
N PHE A 362 20.21 2.96 1.90
CA PHE A 362 19.53 1.69 2.12
C PHE A 362 18.64 1.73 3.36
N ASN A 363 17.75 0.76 3.45
CA ASN A 363 16.88 0.51 4.59
C ASN A 363 16.63 -1.01 4.79
N VAL A 364 17.56 -1.84 4.29
CA VAL A 364 17.50 -3.29 4.41
C VAL A 364 18.92 -3.81 4.63
N MET A 365 19.07 -4.78 5.52
CA MET A 365 20.40 -5.29 5.91
C MET A 365 20.54 -6.79 5.74
N TYR A 366 21.76 -7.22 5.41
CA TYR A 366 22.17 -8.61 5.37
C TYR A 366 23.36 -8.83 6.32
N ASN A 367 23.20 -9.80 7.22
CA ASN A 367 24.21 -10.19 8.19
C ASN A 367 24.47 -11.69 8.07
N TYR A 368 25.75 -12.07 8.10
CA TYR A 368 26.18 -13.46 8.10
C TYR A 368 27.15 -13.70 9.25
N PHE A 369 26.84 -14.67 10.09
CA PHE A 369 27.68 -15.07 11.21
C PHE A 369 28.07 -16.53 11.07
N VAL A 370 29.32 -16.84 11.36
CA VAL A 370 29.73 -18.21 11.67
C VAL A 370 29.36 -18.44 13.13
N GLY A 371 28.42 -19.34 13.37
CA GLY A 371 27.95 -19.66 14.72
C GLY A 371 29.12 -20.10 15.58
N GLN A 372 29.26 -19.49 16.76
CA GLN A 372 30.29 -19.90 17.71
C GLN A 372 29.99 -21.31 18.22
N GLY A 373 31.04 -22.08 18.51
CA GLY A 373 30.91 -23.37 19.18
C GLY A 373 30.28 -23.23 20.58
N SER A 374 30.03 -24.34 21.26
CA SER A 374 29.50 -24.31 22.63
C SER A 374 30.46 -23.60 23.58
N TRP A 375 30.25 -22.31 23.86
CA TRP A 375 30.97 -21.58 24.91
C TRP A 375 30.56 -22.11 26.27
N ALA A 376 31.47 -22.56 27.13
CA ALA A 376 31.12 -23.00 28.48
C ALA A 376 32.20 -22.62 29.49
N LEU A 377 31.82 -22.60 30.76
CA LEU A 377 32.75 -22.49 31.87
C LEU A 377 33.20 -23.89 32.33
N SER A 378 34.44 -24.00 32.79
CA SER A 378 34.99 -25.23 33.37
C SER A 378 34.06 -25.82 34.44
N GLY A 379 33.50 -27.02 34.19
CA GLY A 379 32.55 -27.68 35.09
C GLY A 379 31.06 -27.47 34.75
N THR A 380 30.76 -26.79 33.65
CA THR A 380 29.40 -26.54 33.17
C THR A 380 29.21 -26.94 31.71
N GLN A 381 27.97 -27.22 31.33
CA GLN A 381 27.48 -27.18 29.95
C GLN A 381 26.69 -25.90 29.75
N SER A 382 26.62 -25.42 28.52
CA SER A 382 25.88 -24.21 28.20
C SER A 382 24.84 -24.41 27.11
N ARG A 383 23.83 -23.55 27.14
CA ARG A 383 22.88 -23.36 26.05
C ARG A 383 22.60 -21.88 25.91
N GLN A 384 22.83 -21.34 24.72
CA GLN A 384 22.49 -19.95 24.44
C GLN A 384 20.96 -19.78 24.34
N HIS A 385 20.45 -18.70 24.90
CA HIS A 385 19.07 -18.26 24.75
C HIS A 385 19.06 -16.90 24.07
N GLU A 386 18.15 -16.74 23.13
CA GLU A 386 17.95 -15.47 22.45
C GLU A 386 16.76 -14.74 23.02
N LEU A 387 16.90 -13.41 23.13
CA LEU A 387 15.82 -12.55 23.58
C LEU A 387 15.06 -11.96 22.39
N THR A 388 13.91 -11.36 22.68
CA THR A 388 13.15 -10.63 21.67
C THR A 388 13.76 -9.23 21.53
N PRO A 389 14.09 -8.78 20.30
CA PRO A 389 14.58 -7.42 20.08
C PRO A 389 13.63 -6.36 20.64
N VAL A 390 14.19 -5.22 21.07
CA VAL A 390 13.40 -4.09 21.62
C VAL A 390 12.52 -3.43 20.55
N GLY A 391 12.94 -3.52 19.28
CA GLY A 391 12.25 -3.00 18.09
C GLY A 391 12.98 -3.45 16.82
N GLY A 392 12.47 -3.06 15.65
CA GLY A 392 13.10 -3.35 14.37
C GLY A 392 13.96 -2.17 13.92
N LYS A 393 15.27 -2.38 13.70
CA LYS A 393 16.19 -1.31 13.31
C LYS A 393 15.95 -0.82 11.89
N PHE A 394 15.53 -1.74 11.02
CA PHE A 394 15.23 -1.50 9.61
C PHE A 394 13.88 -2.13 9.27
N PRO A 395 13.22 -1.71 8.17
CA PRO A 395 12.08 -2.41 7.59
C PRO A 395 12.26 -3.93 7.57
N LEU A 396 13.45 -4.40 7.21
CA LEU A 396 13.82 -5.81 7.24
C LEU A 396 15.35 -5.97 7.38
N THR A 397 15.76 -6.91 8.23
CA THR A 397 17.14 -7.38 8.35
C THR A 397 17.14 -8.90 8.35
N LEU A 398 18.01 -9.51 7.54
CA LEU A 398 18.27 -10.94 7.60
C LEU A 398 19.58 -11.20 8.35
N PHE A 399 19.52 -12.03 9.39
CA PHE A 399 20.68 -12.66 10.01
C PHE A 399 20.74 -14.13 9.60
N VAL A 400 21.89 -14.56 9.08
CA VAL A 400 22.17 -15.97 8.78
C VAL A 400 23.24 -16.45 9.75
N ILE A 401 22.89 -17.42 10.61
CA ILE A 401 23.83 -18.00 11.57
C ILE A 401 24.17 -19.41 11.09
N ASN A 402 25.42 -19.56 10.63
CA ASN A 402 25.91 -20.83 10.11
C ASN A 402 26.66 -21.60 11.21
N HIS A 403 25.99 -22.55 11.85
CA HIS A 403 26.60 -23.49 12.79
C HIS A 403 27.25 -24.67 12.04
N VAL A 404 28.00 -25.51 12.76
CA VAL A 404 28.67 -26.68 12.19
C VAL A 404 27.69 -27.63 11.50
N ASP A 405 26.52 -27.89 12.11
CA ASP A 405 25.54 -28.89 11.63
C ASP A 405 24.20 -28.29 11.17
N SER A 406 24.01 -26.97 11.28
CA SER A 406 22.74 -26.32 10.94
C SER A 406 22.89 -24.84 10.58
N VAL A 407 21.96 -24.31 9.79
CA VAL A 407 21.86 -22.88 9.51
C VAL A 407 20.54 -22.34 10.08
N GLU A 408 20.63 -21.26 10.84
CA GLU A 408 19.49 -20.50 11.32
C GLU A 408 19.34 -19.20 10.55
N LEU A 409 18.09 -18.83 10.30
CA LEU A 409 17.68 -17.61 9.62
C LEU A 409 16.83 -16.80 10.57
N HIS A 410 17.23 -15.57 10.86
CA HIS A 410 16.43 -14.65 11.66
C HIS A 410 16.07 -13.43 10.82
N PHE A 411 14.77 -13.21 10.65
CA PHE A 411 14.21 -12.03 10.00
C PHE A 411 13.74 -11.06 11.08
N GLU A 412 14.51 -10.00 11.33
CA GLU A 412 14.07 -8.87 12.13
C GLU A 412 13.32 -7.89 11.21
N TYR A 413 12.13 -7.46 11.61
CA TYR A 413 11.27 -6.60 10.77
C TYR A 413 10.49 -5.59 11.59
N GLN A 414 10.12 -4.47 10.97
CA GLN A 414 9.20 -3.48 11.55
C GLN A 414 7.74 -3.82 11.23
N TYR A 415 6.85 -3.69 12.21
CA TYR A 415 5.41 -3.96 12.04
C TYR A 415 4.73 -3.04 11.02
N ALA A 416 5.32 -1.87 10.80
CA ALA A 416 4.94 -0.95 9.73
C ALA A 416 5.02 -1.61 8.35
N HIS A 417 6.05 -2.43 8.11
CA HIS A 417 6.35 -3.01 6.81
C HIS A 417 5.87 -4.45 6.68
N VAL A 418 5.88 -5.21 7.77
CA VAL A 418 5.48 -6.60 7.80
C VAL A 418 4.54 -6.79 8.97
N ALA A 419 3.26 -7.01 8.68
CA ALA A 419 2.28 -7.33 9.70
C ALA A 419 2.69 -8.65 10.39
N THR A 420 2.63 -8.68 11.72
CA THR A 420 3.02 -9.82 12.57
C THR A 420 2.43 -11.14 12.09
N ASP A 421 1.17 -11.07 11.70
CA ASP A 421 0.38 -12.19 11.20
C ASP A 421 0.91 -12.81 9.89
N TYR A 422 1.66 -12.04 9.09
CA TYR A 422 2.20 -12.44 7.80
C TYR A 422 3.70 -12.68 7.83
N ALA A 423 4.35 -12.53 8.99
CA ALA A 423 5.80 -12.62 9.07
C ALA A 423 6.36 -14.00 8.66
N GLY A 424 5.56 -15.08 8.83
CA GLY A 424 5.91 -16.43 8.33
C GLY A 424 6.08 -16.50 6.81
N VAL A 425 5.40 -15.63 6.05
CA VAL A 425 5.53 -15.56 4.58
C VAL A 425 6.98 -15.30 4.17
N LEU A 426 7.74 -14.50 4.93
CA LEU A 426 9.16 -14.23 4.65
C LEU A 426 9.99 -15.51 4.70
N SER A 427 9.84 -16.26 5.78
CA SER A 427 10.65 -17.45 6.04
C SER A 427 10.28 -18.60 5.10
N ASP A 428 8.99 -18.78 4.84
CA ASP A 428 8.48 -19.76 3.87
C ASP A 428 8.92 -19.45 2.44
N SER A 429 8.78 -18.19 2.02
CA SER A 429 9.25 -17.75 0.71
C SER A 429 10.77 -17.88 0.57
N TYR A 430 11.55 -17.56 1.61
CA TYR A 430 13.00 -17.71 1.57
C TYR A 430 13.42 -19.18 1.40
N ARG A 431 12.79 -20.10 2.13
CA ARG A 431 13.03 -21.54 1.97
C ARG A 431 12.73 -22.00 0.54
N GLN A 432 11.65 -21.49 -0.06
CA GLN A 432 11.29 -21.80 -1.43
C GLN A 432 12.31 -21.25 -2.42
N ILE A 433 12.81 -20.03 -2.21
CA ILE A 433 13.92 -19.45 -2.99
C ILE A 433 15.19 -20.30 -2.87
N CYS A 434 15.60 -20.69 -1.66
CA CYS A 434 16.75 -21.57 -1.46
C CYS A 434 16.59 -22.89 -2.22
N THR A 435 15.40 -23.49 -2.15
CA THR A 435 15.09 -24.74 -2.84
C THR A 435 15.18 -24.56 -4.35
N ALA A 436 14.55 -23.52 -4.91
CA ALA A 436 14.59 -23.21 -6.34
C ALA A 436 16.03 -23.02 -6.84
N MET A 437 16.85 -22.25 -6.11
CA MET A 437 18.25 -22.04 -6.45
C MET A 437 19.07 -23.35 -6.45
N THR A 438 18.73 -24.34 -5.62
CA THR A 438 19.41 -25.65 -5.66
C THR A 438 19.04 -26.49 -6.89
N LEU A 439 17.85 -26.28 -7.45
CA LEU A 439 17.32 -27.00 -8.60
C LEU A 439 17.84 -26.42 -9.92
N ASP A 440 17.73 -25.10 -10.08
CA ASP A 440 18.17 -24.39 -11.29
C ASP A 440 18.60 -22.96 -10.95
N VAL A 441 19.89 -22.68 -11.15
CA VAL A 441 20.50 -21.36 -10.89
C VAL A 441 20.24 -20.37 -12.02
N ASP A 442 19.86 -20.86 -13.20
CA ASP A 442 19.60 -20.04 -14.39
C ASP A 442 18.09 -19.79 -14.58
N GLN A 443 17.27 -20.19 -13.60
CA GLN A 443 15.85 -19.88 -13.59
C GLN A 443 15.60 -18.38 -13.33
N GLU A 444 14.68 -17.79 -14.09
CA GLU A 444 14.24 -16.41 -13.89
C GLU A 444 13.57 -16.23 -12.52
N VAL A 445 14.06 -15.29 -11.71
CA VAL A 445 13.60 -15.11 -10.33
C VAL A 445 12.13 -14.71 -10.26
N LEU A 446 11.65 -13.79 -11.10
CA LEU A 446 10.24 -13.37 -11.09
C LEU A 446 9.27 -14.48 -11.51
N ALA A 447 9.74 -15.50 -12.24
CA ALA A 447 8.91 -16.61 -12.69
C ALA A 447 8.73 -17.71 -11.62
N LEU A 448 9.28 -17.52 -10.42
CA LEU A 448 9.21 -18.50 -9.34
C LEU A 448 7.84 -18.51 -8.65
N SER A 449 7.33 -19.70 -8.35
CA SER A 449 6.21 -19.84 -7.40
C SER A 449 6.74 -19.79 -5.97
N LEU A 450 6.18 -18.89 -5.16
CA LEU A 450 6.45 -18.78 -3.72
C LEU A 450 5.34 -19.40 -2.86
N LEU A 451 4.22 -19.81 -3.46
CA LEU A 451 3.14 -20.46 -2.72
C LEU A 451 3.58 -21.86 -2.32
N ASP A 452 3.38 -22.20 -1.05
CA ASP A 452 3.39 -23.60 -0.64
C ASP A 452 2.11 -24.30 -1.10
N GLU A 453 2.06 -25.63 -0.90
CA GLU A 453 0.92 -26.42 -1.33
C GLU A 453 -0.38 -26.00 -0.63
N ALA A 454 -0.33 -25.66 0.66
CA ALA A 454 -1.52 -25.28 1.42
C ALA A 454 -2.09 -23.94 0.94
N ASP A 455 -1.23 -22.94 0.74
CA ASP A 455 -1.59 -21.64 0.22
C ASP A 455 -2.06 -21.71 -1.23
N TYR A 456 -1.49 -22.59 -2.05
CA TYR A 456 -1.97 -22.82 -3.42
C TYR A 456 -3.37 -23.43 -3.43
N GLN A 457 -3.58 -24.50 -2.64
CA GLN A 457 -4.91 -25.13 -2.49
C GLN A 457 -5.95 -24.12 -1.99
N CYS A 458 -5.59 -23.27 -1.04
CA CYS A 458 -6.49 -22.28 -0.46
C CYS A 458 -6.78 -21.09 -1.38
N GLN A 459 -5.76 -20.39 -1.87
CA GLN A 459 -5.89 -19.11 -2.58
C GLN A 459 -6.12 -19.26 -4.08
N VAL A 460 -5.68 -20.37 -4.68
CA VAL A 460 -5.80 -20.59 -6.13
C VAL A 460 -6.95 -21.54 -6.45
N LEU A 461 -7.04 -22.68 -5.77
CA LEU A 461 -8.06 -23.70 -6.09
C LEU A 461 -9.38 -23.43 -5.36
N ALA A 462 -9.39 -23.51 -4.03
CA ALA A 462 -10.61 -23.39 -3.23
C ALA A 462 -11.27 -22.01 -3.38
N PHE A 463 -10.48 -20.93 -3.39
CA PHE A 463 -10.99 -19.57 -3.59
C PHE A 463 -11.69 -19.37 -4.95
N ASN A 464 -11.26 -20.10 -5.98
CA ASN A 464 -11.81 -20.01 -7.33
C ASN A 464 -12.82 -21.13 -7.64
N GLN A 465 -13.19 -21.95 -6.66
CA GLN A 465 -14.16 -23.02 -6.81
C GLN A 465 -15.60 -22.47 -6.74
N THR A 466 -15.95 -21.66 -7.73
CA THR A 466 -17.19 -20.85 -7.75
C THR A 466 -18.24 -21.37 -8.73
N ASP A 467 -18.04 -22.55 -9.31
CA ASP A 467 -18.93 -23.12 -10.32
C ASP A 467 -20.38 -23.21 -9.83
N ALA A 468 -21.30 -22.58 -10.56
CA ALA A 468 -22.73 -22.62 -10.28
C ALA A 468 -23.52 -22.75 -11.58
N VAL A 469 -24.52 -23.61 -11.58
CA VAL A 469 -25.37 -23.82 -12.77
C VAL A 469 -26.55 -22.84 -12.72
N PHE A 470 -26.47 -21.79 -13.55
CA PHE A 470 -27.60 -20.90 -13.82
C PHE A 470 -28.16 -21.21 -15.22
N GLN A 471 -29.36 -21.79 -15.28
CA GLN A 471 -30.02 -22.08 -16.56
C GLN A 471 -30.97 -20.97 -17.00
N GLU A 472 -31.32 -20.07 -16.09
CA GLU A 472 -32.41 -19.13 -16.29
C GLU A 472 -31.93 -17.77 -16.77
N ASP A 473 -32.58 -17.28 -17.80
CA ASP A 473 -32.40 -15.95 -18.37
C ASP A 473 -33.24 -14.91 -17.62
N PHE A 474 -32.79 -13.65 -17.59
CA PHE A 474 -33.58 -12.52 -17.08
C PHE A 474 -35.05 -12.57 -17.56
N CYS A 475 -35.26 -12.78 -18.87
CA CYS A 475 -36.59 -12.80 -19.44
C CYS A 475 -37.46 -13.93 -18.87
N GLN A 476 -36.88 -15.09 -18.56
CA GLN A 476 -37.64 -16.21 -17.96
C GLN A 476 -38.13 -15.84 -16.55
N HIS A 477 -37.28 -15.21 -15.75
CA HIS A 477 -37.66 -14.70 -14.42
C HIS A 477 -38.73 -13.62 -14.52
N PHE A 478 -38.54 -12.64 -15.41
CA PHE A 478 -39.51 -11.57 -15.64
C PHE A 478 -40.88 -12.10 -16.08
N PHE A 479 -40.93 -13.03 -17.03
CA PHE A 479 -42.19 -13.61 -17.52
C PHE A 479 -42.87 -14.48 -16.47
N ARG A 480 -42.10 -15.18 -15.62
CA ARG A 480 -42.66 -15.91 -14.47
C ARG A 480 -43.32 -14.96 -13.47
N GLN A 481 -42.68 -13.82 -13.17
CA GLN A 481 -43.25 -12.80 -12.30
C GLN A 481 -44.51 -12.17 -12.91
N LEU A 482 -44.47 -11.87 -14.22
CA LEU A 482 -45.63 -11.35 -14.96
C LEU A 482 -46.80 -12.34 -14.94
N ASP A 483 -46.56 -13.64 -15.08
CA ASP A 483 -47.60 -14.67 -15.04
C ASP A 483 -48.18 -14.85 -13.63
N ALA A 484 -47.32 -14.80 -12.61
CA ALA A 484 -47.73 -14.99 -11.22
C ALA A 484 -48.54 -13.81 -10.66
N GLU A 485 -48.08 -12.57 -10.85
CA GLU A 485 -48.72 -11.35 -10.33
C GLU A 485 -48.62 -10.18 -11.33
N PRO A 486 -49.42 -10.18 -12.42
CA PRO A 486 -49.32 -9.19 -13.50
C PRO A 486 -49.60 -7.75 -13.05
N GLU A 487 -50.47 -7.59 -12.06
CA GLU A 487 -50.91 -6.31 -11.49
C GLU A 487 -49.94 -5.76 -10.43
N LEU A 488 -48.91 -6.54 -10.03
CA LEU A 488 -47.90 -6.05 -9.09
C LEU A 488 -47.18 -4.84 -9.70
N THR A 489 -46.86 -3.84 -8.89
CA THR A 489 -46.09 -2.69 -9.37
C THR A 489 -44.71 -3.15 -9.84
N ALA A 490 -44.29 -2.75 -11.03
CA ALA A 490 -42.96 -2.97 -11.60
C ALA A 490 -42.13 -1.69 -11.60
N ILE A 491 -42.77 -0.53 -11.80
CA ILE A 491 -42.12 0.79 -11.79
C ILE A 491 -42.94 1.76 -10.93
N GLU A 492 -42.27 2.48 -10.04
CA GLU A 492 -42.79 3.69 -9.39
C GLU A 492 -41.95 4.89 -9.88
N TYR A 493 -42.55 5.74 -10.72
CA TYR A 493 -41.90 6.91 -11.32
C TYR A 493 -42.35 8.20 -10.63
N TRP A 494 -41.39 8.97 -10.14
CA TRP A 494 -41.62 10.20 -9.39
C TRP A 494 -41.24 11.42 -10.25
N ASP A 495 -42.24 12.17 -10.72
CA ASP A 495 -42.07 13.41 -11.48
C ASP A 495 -42.63 14.59 -10.67
N GLU A 496 -41.74 15.41 -10.09
CA GLU A 496 -42.07 16.56 -9.23
C GLU A 496 -43.07 16.23 -8.11
N SER A 497 -44.36 16.48 -8.40
CA SER A 497 -45.49 16.37 -7.48
C SER A 497 -46.35 15.12 -7.72
N HIS A 498 -46.06 14.35 -8.78
CA HIS A 498 -46.86 13.22 -9.22
C HIS A 498 -46.08 11.90 -9.13
N VAL A 499 -46.81 10.82 -8.87
CA VAL A 499 -46.27 9.46 -8.83
C VAL A 499 -47.06 8.62 -9.81
N GLU A 500 -46.38 8.12 -10.83
CA GLU A 500 -46.93 7.18 -11.79
C GLU A 500 -46.49 5.76 -11.42
N ARG A 501 -47.41 4.80 -11.51
CA ARG A 501 -47.12 3.40 -11.25
C ARG A 501 -47.46 2.57 -12.47
N PHE A 502 -46.52 1.73 -12.88
CA PHE A 502 -46.70 0.76 -13.95
C PHE A 502 -46.68 -0.63 -13.32
N SER A 503 -47.69 -1.44 -13.62
CA SER A 503 -47.67 -2.86 -13.28
C SER A 503 -46.69 -3.63 -14.17
N TYR A 504 -46.38 -4.89 -13.84
CA TYR A 504 -45.60 -5.78 -14.71
C TYR A 504 -46.27 -5.91 -16.09
N GLU A 505 -47.59 -6.03 -16.13
CA GLU A 505 -48.36 -6.07 -17.38
C GLU A 505 -48.22 -4.77 -18.18
N ALA A 506 -48.32 -3.61 -17.53
CA ALA A 506 -48.17 -2.33 -18.19
C ALA A 506 -46.75 -2.11 -18.75
N LEU A 507 -45.72 -2.50 -17.98
CA LEU A 507 -44.32 -2.45 -18.43
C LEU A 507 -44.11 -3.34 -19.65
N TYR A 508 -44.60 -4.57 -19.62
CA TYR A 508 -44.48 -5.49 -20.76
C TYR A 508 -45.28 -5.02 -21.98
N GLY A 509 -46.48 -4.47 -21.77
CA GLY A 509 -47.26 -3.85 -22.83
C GLY A 509 -46.49 -2.74 -23.54
N LEU A 510 -45.81 -1.88 -22.78
CA LEU A 510 -44.96 -0.82 -23.30
C LEU A 510 -43.73 -1.37 -24.03
N SER A 511 -43.04 -2.37 -23.48
CA SER A 511 -41.87 -2.96 -24.14
C SER A 511 -42.23 -3.65 -25.46
N ARG A 512 -43.38 -4.32 -25.56
CA ARG A 512 -43.88 -4.91 -26.81
C ARG A 512 -44.17 -3.86 -27.89
N GLN A 513 -44.73 -2.72 -27.50
CA GLN A 513 -44.98 -1.63 -28.44
C GLN A 513 -43.67 -1.09 -28.99
N ILE A 514 -42.67 -0.89 -28.12
CA ILE A 514 -41.33 -0.44 -28.50
C ILE A 514 -40.64 -1.45 -29.42
N ALA A 515 -40.70 -2.76 -29.10
CA ALA A 515 -40.19 -3.83 -29.95
C ALA A 515 -40.85 -3.82 -31.35
N GLY A 516 -42.17 -3.61 -31.40
CA GLY A 516 -42.92 -3.48 -32.65
C GLY A 516 -42.47 -2.30 -33.50
N GLU A 517 -42.18 -1.14 -32.89
CA GLU A 517 -41.63 0.01 -33.61
C GLU A 517 -40.18 -0.24 -34.06
N LEU A 518 -39.34 -0.83 -33.22
CA LEU A 518 -37.96 -1.20 -33.58
C LEU A 518 -37.93 -2.12 -34.82
N HIS A 519 -38.80 -3.14 -34.86
CA HIS A 519 -38.88 -4.05 -36.01
C HIS A 519 -39.38 -3.42 -37.32
N LYS A 520 -40.05 -2.26 -37.30
CA LYS A 520 -40.40 -1.54 -38.54
C LYS A 520 -39.18 -0.90 -39.19
N HIS A 521 -38.14 -0.63 -38.40
CA HIS A 521 -36.97 0.14 -38.82
C HIS A 521 -35.70 -0.70 -38.91
N ILE A 522 -35.61 -1.79 -38.17
CA ILE A 522 -34.48 -2.74 -38.17
C ILE A 522 -34.74 -3.85 -39.19
N PHE A 523 -33.75 -4.16 -40.03
CA PHE A 523 -33.87 -5.20 -41.05
C PHE A 523 -33.88 -6.62 -40.43
N ALA A 524 -34.61 -7.55 -41.04
CA ALA A 524 -34.81 -8.91 -40.53
C ALA A 524 -33.50 -9.71 -40.37
N ASP A 525 -32.51 -9.47 -41.24
CA ASP A 525 -31.23 -10.21 -41.20
C ASP A 525 -30.33 -9.80 -40.01
N THR A 526 -30.60 -8.66 -39.37
CA THR A 526 -29.87 -8.14 -38.21
C THR A 526 -30.75 -8.03 -36.96
N SER A 527 -31.98 -8.56 -36.99
CA SER A 527 -32.97 -8.30 -35.93
C SER A 527 -32.54 -8.87 -34.58
N CYS A 528 -31.93 -10.06 -34.58
CA CYS A 528 -31.20 -10.57 -33.43
C CYS A 528 -29.79 -9.94 -33.45
N GLN A 529 -29.34 -9.34 -32.35
CA GLN A 529 -28.10 -8.57 -32.23
C GLN A 529 -28.09 -7.15 -32.84
N ALA A 530 -29.24 -6.58 -33.19
CA ALA A 530 -29.33 -5.17 -33.55
C ALA A 530 -28.89 -4.26 -32.40
N LYS A 531 -28.12 -3.22 -32.68
CA LYS A 531 -27.61 -2.25 -31.71
C LYS A 531 -28.57 -1.08 -31.57
N VAL A 532 -29.13 -0.90 -30.38
CA VAL A 532 -30.11 0.15 -30.09
C VAL A 532 -29.51 1.12 -29.09
N VAL A 533 -29.23 2.35 -29.53
CA VAL A 533 -28.85 3.44 -28.63
C VAL A 533 -30.10 4.00 -27.96
N ILE A 534 -30.07 4.10 -26.64
CA ILE A 534 -31.16 4.63 -25.83
C ILE A 534 -30.67 5.96 -25.24
N PHE A 535 -31.07 7.07 -25.87
CA PHE A 535 -30.71 8.42 -25.41
C PHE A 535 -31.87 9.02 -24.61
N ALA A 536 -31.84 8.81 -23.29
CA ALA A 536 -32.92 9.21 -22.39
C ALA A 536 -32.43 9.37 -20.93
N SER A 537 -33.20 10.11 -20.13
CA SER A 537 -33.09 10.05 -18.66
C SER A 537 -33.60 8.69 -18.14
N ALA A 538 -33.42 8.43 -16.84
CA ALA A 538 -33.95 7.25 -16.16
C ALA A 538 -35.50 7.30 -16.05
N THR A 539 -36.19 6.99 -17.15
CA THR A 539 -37.66 7.03 -17.26
C THR A 539 -38.27 5.65 -17.53
N PRO A 540 -39.58 5.45 -17.31
CA PRO A 540 -40.25 4.19 -17.61
C PRO A 540 -40.07 3.74 -19.06
N LEU A 541 -39.98 4.68 -20.01
CA LEU A 541 -39.74 4.42 -21.43
C LEU A 541 -38.35 3.84 -21.69
N ALA A 542 -37.31 4.41 -21.05
CA ALA A 542 -35.95 3.88 -21.17
C ALA A 542 -35.88 2.44 -20.63
N LEU A 543 -36.46 2.18 -19.47
CA LEU A 543 -36.51 0.84 -18.89
C LEU A 543 -37.32 -0.14 -19.77
N ALA A 544 -38.48 0.27 -20.27
CA ALA A 544 -39.27 -0.56 -21.19
C ALA A 544 -38.52 -0.86 -22.50
N THR A 545 -37.69 0.07 -22.99
CA THR A 545 -36.83 -0.15 -24.17
C THR A 545 -35.76 -1.19 -23.89
N ILE A 546 -35.16 -1.19 -22.69
CA ILE A 546 -34.19 -2.21 -22.27
C ILE A 546 -34.86 -3.59 -22.18
N VAL A 547 -36.05 -3.66 -21.57
CA VAL A 547 -36.83 -4.91 -21.51
C VAL A 547 -37.19 -5.41 -22.92
N ALA A 548 -37.52 -4.51 -23.85
CA ALA A 548 -37.75 -4.85 -25.25
C ALA A 548 -36.50 -5.45 -25.91
N CYS A 549 -35.34 -4.81 -25.76
CA CYS A 549 -34.08 -5.30 -26.31
C CYS A 549 -33.71 -6.68 -25.75
N LEU A 550 -33.85 -6.86 -24.42
CA LEU A 550 -33.62 -8.13 -23.75
C LEU A 550 -34.51 -9.26 -24.26
N ALA A 551 -35.80 -8.98 -24.48
CA ALA A 551 -36.79 -9.95 -24.93
C ALA A 551 -36.59 -10.35 -26.40
N GLU A 552 -36.17 -9.40 -27.25
CA GLU A 552 -35.96 -9.61 -28.69
C GLU A 552 -34.54 -10.09 -29.02
N GLY A 553 -33.58 -9.99 -28.09
CA GLY A 553 -32.18 -10.39 -28.32
C GLY A 553 -31.32 -9.30 -28.98
N MET A 554 -31.74 -8.03 -28.85
CA MET A 554 -31.01 -6.85 -29.32
C MET A 554 -29.99 -6.36 -28.28
N ILE A 555 -28.99 -5.63 -28.74
CA ILE A 555 -27.93 -5.05 -27.92
C ILE A 555 -28.34 -3.63 -27.51
N TRP A 556 -28.58 -3.38 -26.22
CA TRP A 556 -28.89 -2.01 -25.77
C TRP A 556 -27.62 -1.24 -25.39
N ILE A 557 -27.62 0.05 -25.73
CA ILE A 557 -26.52 0.98 -25.46
C ILE A 557 -27.13 2.21 -24.75
N PRO A 558 -27.13 2.24 -23.41
CA PRO A 558 -27.71 3.35 -22.68
C PRO A 558 -26.79 4.57 -22.71
N VAL A 559 -27.33 5.72 -23.10
CA VAL A 559 -26.62 7.00 -23.13
C VAL A 559 -27.44 8.03 -22.38
N ASP A 560 -26.86 8.57 -21.31
CA ASP A 560 -27.53 9.57 -20.47
C ASP A 560 -27.75 10.87 -21.25
N ASN A 561 -28.97 11.42 -21.17
CA ASN A 561 -29.32 12.66 -21.85
C ASN A 561 -28.74 13.92 -21.22
N HIS A 562 -28.10 13.81 -20.05
CA HIS A 562 -27.30 14.87 -19.45
C HIS A 562 -25.88 14.96 -20.03
N LEU A 563 -25.43 13.98 -20.82
CA LEU A 563 -24.13 14.06 -21.49
C LEU A 563 -24.13 15.15 -22.57
N PRO A 564 -22.99 15.84 -22.80
CA PRO A 564 -22.86 16.77 -23.92
C PRO A 564 -23.16 16.08 -25.25
N LEU A 565 -23.84 16.77 -26.18
CA LEU A 565 -24.23 16.20 -27.47
C LEU A 565 -23.05 15.68 -28.29
N ASN A 566 -21.89 16.35 -28.23
CA ASN A 566 -20.67 15.86 -28.89
C ASN A 566 -20.25 14.48 -28.38
N ARG A 567 -20.44 14.19 -27.09
CA ARG A 567 -20.14 12.86 -26.52
C ARG A 567 -21.11 11.81 -27.05
N LEU A 568 -22.40 12.14 -27.17
CA LEU A 568 -23.39 11.28 -27.83
C LEU A 568 -22.98 11.00 -29.28
N PHE A 569 -22.55 12.01 -30.04
CA PHE A 569 -22.15 11.82 -31.44
C PHE A 569 -20.92 10.93 -31.58
N LEU A 570 -19.93 11.06 -30.69
CA LEU A 570 -18.79 10.13 -30.66
C LEU A 570 -19.23 8.69 -30.39
N ILE A 571 -20.20 8.48 -29.50
CA ILE A 571 -20.77 7.15 -29.22
C ILE A 571 -21.54 6.62 -30.43
N ILE A 572 -22.35 7.44 -31.10
CA ILE A 572 -23.10 7.03 -32.31
C ILE A 572 -22.13 6.67 -33.44
N GLU A 573 -21.10 7.49 -33.65
CA GLU A 573 -20.08 7.26 -34.67
C GLU A 573 -19.32 5.95 -34.43
N ASP A 574 -18.92 5.67 -33.18
CA ASP A 574 -18.21 4.44 -32.82
C ASP A 574 -19.14 3.20 -32.86
N ALA A 575 -20.31 3.29 -32.22
CA ALA A 575 -21.25 2.17 -32.10
C ALA A 575 -21.86 1.75 -33.44
N CYS A 576 -22.02 2.68 -34.38
CA CYS A 576 -22.78 2.50 -35.63
C CYS A 576 -24.13 1.80 -35.38
N PRO A 577 -25.05 2.40 -34.58
CA PRO A 577 -26.25 1.71 -34.14
C PRO A 577 -27.27 1.52 -35.27
N ASP A 578 -28.10 0.50 -35.12
CA ASP A 578 -29.16 0.13 -36.07
C ASP A 578 -30.45 0.97 -35.83
N ALA A 579 -30.64 1.46 -34.61
CA ALA A 579 -31.69 2.41 -34.26
C ALA A 579 -31.28 3.28 -33.06
N ILE A 580 -31.85 4.49 -32.99
CA ILE A 580 -31.72 5.39 -31.84
C ILE A 580 -33.11 5.66 -31.27
N VAL A 581 -33.31 5.33 -29.99
CA VAL A 581 -34.52 5.65 -29.25
C VAL A 581 -34.28 6.94 -28.47
N VAL A 582 -35.12 7.94 -28.71
CA VAL A 582 -35.07 9.26 -28.03
C VAL A 582 -36.40 9.54 -27.37
N GLU A 583 -36.37 10.07 -26.15
CA GLU A 583 -37.58 10.50 -25.46
C GLU A 583 -38.13 11.81 -26.04
N GLY A 584 -39.45 11.89 -26.23
CA GLY A 584 -40.11 13.02 -26.86
C GLY A 584 -39.86 14.37 -26.19
N LYS A 585 -39.83 14.46 -24.85
CA LYS A 585 -39.48 15.71 -24.14
C LYS A 585 -38.06 16.18 -24.48
N THR A 586 -37.10 15.25 -24.52
CA THR A 586 -35.69 15.54 -24.85
C THR A 586 -35.54 15.98 -26.31
N ALA A 587 -36.26 15.33 -27.22
CA ALA A 587 -36.30 15.70 -28.63
C ALA A 587 -36.95 17.08 -28.87
N ASP A 588 -38.02 17.40 -28.13
CA ASP A 588 -38.73 18.67 -28.24
C ASP A 588 -37.90 19.85 -27.66
N GLN A 589 -37.07 19.59 -26.64
CA GLN A 589 -36.17 20.59 -26.03
C GLN A 589 -34.91 20.87 -26.86
N ASN A 590 -34.51 19.97 -27.75
CA ASN A 590 -33.30 20.08 -28.57
C ASN A 590 -33.61 19.85 -30.04
N VAL A 591 -34.25 20.81 -30.71
CA VAL A 591 -34.66 20.67 -32.12
C VAL A 591 -33.48 20.38 -33.06
N SER A 592 -32.30 20.95 -32.77
CA SER A 592 -31.07 20.70 -33.53
C SER A 592 -30.51 19.27 -33.37
N LEU A 593 -30.86 18.57 -32.28
CA LEU A 593 -30.40 17.21 -32.01
C LEU A 593 -30.86 16.24 -33.11
N LEU A 594 -32.14 16.32 -33.48
CA LEU A 594 -32.69 15.44 -34.52
C LEU A 594 -32.08 15.72 -35.89
N GLU A 595 -31.78 16.98 -36.20
CA GLU A 595 -31.11 17.37 -37.45
C GLU A 595 -29.66 16.86 -37.51
N GLU A 596 -28.94 16.88 -36.39
CA GLU A 596 -27.57 16.36 -36.32
C GLU A 596 -27.54 14.83 -36.34
N ILE A 597 -28.44 14.15 -35.63
CA ILE A 597 -28.58 12.69 -35.70
C ILE A 597 -28.96 12.23 -37.11
N ALA A 598 -29.81 12.97 -37.83
CA ALA A 598 -30.19 12.64 -39.20
C ALA A 598 -28.99 12.55 -40.15
N ARG A 599 -27.86 13.22 -39.85
CA ARG A 599 -26.62 13.14 -40.65
C ARG A 599 -26.00 11.73 -40.67
N PHE A 600 -26.29 10.91 -39.65
CA PHE A 600 -25.81 9.54 -39.57
C PHE A 600 -26.67 8.55 -40.38
N ASN A 601 -27.82 8.99 -40.91
CA ASN A 601 -28.77 8.17 -41.67
C ASN A 601 -29.26 6.93 -40.88
N ILE A 602 -29.48 7.10 -39.58
CA ILE A 602 -29.93 6.06 -38.65
C ILE A 602 -31.41 6.31 -38.30
N PRO A 603 -32.27 5.27 -38.24
CA PRO A 603 -33.65 5.42 -37.79
C PRO A 603 -33.73 5.98 -36.37
N VAL A 604 -34.45 7.09 -36.20
CA VAL A 604 -34.72 7.70 -34.89
C VAL A 604 -36.16 7.44 -34.48
N ILE A 605 -36.34 6.73 -33.38
CA ILE A 605 -37.65 6.40 -32.81
C ILE A 605 -37.92 7.37 -31.66
N ASN A 606 -38.81 8.33 -31.91
CA ASN A 606 -39.25 9.29 -30.91
C ASN A 606 -40.44 8.73 -30.13
N LEU A 607 -40.23 8.39 -28.85
CA LEU A 607 -41.27 7.88 -27.98
C LEU A 607 -41.89 9.03 -27.17
N ARG A 608 -43.17 9.35 -27.42
CA ARG A 608 -43.92 10.39 -26.71
C ARG A 608 -44.77 9.79 -25.58
N SER A 609 -44.61 10.25 -24.34
CA SER A 609 -45.38 9.76 -23.18
C SER A 609 -46.90 9.95 -23.32
N GLY A 610 -47.35 11.04 -23.97
CA GLY A 610 -48.76 11.35 -24.21
C GLY A 610 -49.46 10.47 -25.26
N ALA A 611 -48.73 9.63 -25.99
CA ALA A 611 -49.31 8.67 -26.93
C ALA A 611 -49.97 7.46 -26.24
N VAL A 612 -49.55 7.17 -25.01
CA VAL A 612 -49.90 5.95 -24.28
C VAL A 612 -51.09 6.17 -23.34
N SER A 613 -51.45 7.43 -23.04
CA SER A 613 -52.58 7.78 -22.19
C SER A 613 -53.57 8.68 -22.93
N LYS A 614 -54.68 8.08 -23.37
CA LYS A 614 -55.90 8.70 -23.92
C LYS A 614 -55.77 9.35 -25.31
N SER A 615 -56.21 8.58 -26.31
CA SER A 615 -56.59 8.95 -27.69
C SER A 615 -55.47 9.24 -28.70
N GLY A 616 -55.32 8.35 -29.69
CA GLY A 616 -55.00 8.77 -31.05
C GLY A 616 -53.65 8.36 -31.66
N TRP A 617 -53.22 7.10 -31.54
CA TRP A 617 -52.54 6.48 -32.69
C TRP A 617 -53.63 5.88 -33.57
N LYS A 618 -53.88 6.46 -34.75
CA LYS A 618 -54.77 5.85 -35.73
C LYS A 618 -54.19 4.49 -36.10
N THR A 619 -54.89 3.47 -35.69
CA THR A 619 -54.74 2.11 -36.18
C THR A 619 -55.07 2.09 -37.67
N GLY A 620 -54.08 2.34 -38.51
CA GLY A 620 -54.10 1.82 -39.87
C GLY A 620 -53.92 0.31 -39.78
N ASP A 621 -54.96 -0.44 -40.11
CA ASP A 621 -55.04 -1.91 -40.14
C ASP A 621 -54.96 -2.66 -38.80
N THR A 622 -55.86 -2.33 -37.86
CA THR A 622 -56.25 -3.26 -36.80
C THR A 622 -57.42 -4.14 -37.22
N ASP A 623 -57.10 -5.30 -37.80
CA ASP A 623 -58.00 -6.47 -37.82
C ASP A 623 -57.28 -7.77 -37.37
N HIS A 624 -56.04 -7.69 -36.87
CA HIS A 624 -55.28 -8.88 -36.42
C HIS A 624 -54.87 -8.92 -34.93
N TYR A 625 -55.00 -7.83 -34.16
CA TYR A 625 -54.47 -7.79 -32.78
C TYR A 625 -55.46 -7.29 -31.72
N ALA A 626 -56.70 -6.98 -32.06
CA ALA A 626 -57.66 -6.37 -31.12
C ALA A 626 -58.42 -7.37 -30.22
N ASN A 627 -58.13 -8.68 -30.26
CA ASN A 627 -58.92 -9.71 -29.55
C ASN A 627 -58.08 -10.74 -28.78
N CYS A 628 -56.92 -10.36 -28.26
CA CYS A 628 -56.24 -11.17 -27.25
C CYS A 628 -56.06 -10.34 -25.98
N LEU A 629 -56.79 -10.72 -24.92
CA LEU A 629 -56.25 -10.67 -23.55
C LEU A 629 -54.77 -11.09 -23.59
N PRO A 630 -53.87 -10.59 -22.71
CA PRO A 630 -52.50 -11.07 -22.74
C PRO A 630 -52.53 -12.57 -22.45
N SER A 631 -52.43 -13.35 -23.53
CA SER A 631 -52.04 -14.74 -23.43
C SER A 631 -50.66 -14.69 -22.81
N ILE A 632 -50.46 -15.49 -21.77
CA ILE A 632 -49.16 -15.74 -21.16
C ILE A 632 -48.15 -15.89 -22.31
N PRO A 633 -47.14 -15.02 -22.41
CA PRO A 633 -46.24 -15.06 -23.54
C PRO A 633 -45.53 -16.40 -23.54
N ASN A 634 -45.72 -17.19 -24.60
CA ASN A 634 -44.87 -18.34 -24.91
C ASN A 634 -43.54 -17.80 -25.44
N TRP A 635 -42.85 -17.01 -24.61
CA TRP A 635 -41.58 -16.40 -24.96
C TRP A 635 -40.58 -17.53 -25.22
N LYS A 636 -39.95 -17.46 -26.39
CA LYS A 636 -38.84 -18.33 -26.76
C LYS A 636 -37.62 -17.46 -26.82
N ARG A 637 -36.55 -17.93 -26.17
CA ARG A 637 -35.25 -17.30 -26.23
C ARG A 637 -34.79 -17.19 -27.69
N THR A 638 -34.45 -15.99 -28.12
CA THR A 638 -34.01 -15.67 -29.49
C THR A 638 -32.50 -15.51 -29.62
N ALA A 639 -31.80 -15.19 -28.52
CA ALA A 639 -30.35 -15.01 -28.45
C ALA A 639 -29.69 -16.07 -27.56
N GLU A 640 -28.56 -16.60 -27.98
CA GLU A 640 -27.77 -17.62 -27.27
C GLU A 640 -27.01 -17.03 -26.06
N ASN A 641 -26.26 -17.88 -25.33
CA ASN A 641 -25.47 -17.44 -24.17
C ASN A 641 -24.25 -16.60 -24.55
N ASP A 642 -23.63 -16.92 -25.69
CA ASP A 642 -22.44 -16.24 -26.21
C ASP A 642 -22.76 -15.05 -27.13
N ASP A 643 -24.05 -14.73 -27.28
CA ASP A 643 -24.50 -13.51 -27.95
C ASP A 643 -24.30 -12.30 -27.03
N LEU A 644 -24.14 -11.12 -27.62
CA LEU A 644 -24.04 -9.87 -26.88
C LEU A 644 -25.41 -9.43 -26.38
N CYS A 645 -25.44 -8.76 -25.24
CA CYS A 645 -26.66 -8.21 -24.67
C CYS A 645 -26.59 -6.69 -24.49
N TYR A 646 -25.45 -6.14 -24.08
CA TYR A 646 -25.31 -4.68 -23.99
C TYR A 646 -23.90 -4.21 -24.26
N MET A 647 -23.80 -2.91 -24.55
CA MET A 647 -22.54 -2.19 -24.52
C MET A 647 -22.65 -0.96 -23.64
N ILE A 648 -21.70 -0.82 -22.72
CA ILE A 648 -21.54 0.37 -21.89
C ILE A 648 -20.24 1.05 -22.28
N TYR A 649 -20.31 2.36 -22.53
CA TYR A 649 -19.16 3.16 -22.91
C TYR A 649 -18.43 3.69 -21.68
N THR A 650 -17.11 3.49 -21.65
CA THR A 650 -16.22 3.97 -20.59
C THR A 650 -15.25 5.03 -21.13
N SER A 651 -14.60 5.77 -20.23
CA SER A 651 -13.51 6.70 -20.55
C SER A 651 -12.33 5.96 -21.20
N GLY A 652 -11.61 6.62 -22.11
CA GLY A 652 -10.54 6.02 -22.90
C GLY A 652 -9.29 6.88 -22.94
N THR A 653 -8.12 6.27 -22.73
CA THR A 653 -6.81 6.95 -22.68
C THR A 653 -6.48 7.76 -23.95
N THR A 654 -7.06 7.41 -25.10
CA THR A 654 -6.90 8.14 -26.37
C THR A 654 -7.85 9.33 -26.54
N GLY A 655 -8.62 9.70 -25.50
CA GLY A 655 -9.59 10.78 -25.54
C GLY A 655 -10.97 10.42 -26.14
N LYS A 656 -11.15 9.17 -26.60
CA LYS A 656 -12.39 8.66 -27.19
C LYS A 656 -13.05 7.62 -26.27
N PRO A 657 -14.39 7.64 -26.13
CA PRO A 657 -15.10 6.64 -25.35
C PRO A 657 -14.92 5.25 -25.98
N LYS A 658 -14.84 4.21 -25.17
CA LYS A 658 -14.72 2.81 -25.63
C LYS A 658 -15.90 1.97 -25.15
N GLY A 659 -16.59 1.29 -26.08
CA GLY A 659 -17.72 0.43 -25.76
C GLY A 659 -17.26 -0.95 -25.27
N VAL A 660 -17.69 -1.36 -24.08
CA VAL A 660 -17.41 -2.69 -23.53
C VAL A 660 -18.48 -3.67 -24.00
N GLU A 661 -18.10 -4.72 -24.73
CA GLU A 661 -19.02 -5.71 -25.30
C GLU A 661 -19.34 -6.83 -24.28
N ILE A 662 -20.58 -6.86 -23.76
CA ILE A 662 -20.98 -7.83 -22.73
C ILE A 662 -21.85 -8.97 -23.28
N TYR A 663 -21.42 -10.20 -22.99
CA TYR A 663 -22.18 -11.41 -23.29
C TYR A 663 -23.42 -11.56 -22.42
N ARG A 664 -24.47 -12.14 -22.99
CA ARG A 664 -25.73 -12.45 -22.30
C ARG A 664 -25.52 -13.40 -21.12
N LYS A 665 -24.61 -14.39 -21.24
CA LYS A 665 -24.25 -15.28 -20.12
C LYS A 665 -23.68 -14.52 -18.92
N GLY A 666 -22.83 -13.51 -19.14
CA GLY A 666 -22.23 -12.72 -18.07
C GLY A 666 -23.28 -11.93 -17.27
N LEU A 667 -24.20 -11.28 -17.98
CA LEU A 667 -25.34 -10.59 -17.35
C LEU A 667 -26.20 -11.55 -16.54
N ASN A 668 -26.61 -12.67 -17.13
CA ASN A 668 -27.45 -13.64 -16.45
C ASN A 668 -26.74 -14.28 -15.25
N ASN A 669 -25.44 -14.53 -15.34
CA ASN A 669 -24.64 -15.03 -14.22
C ASN A 669 -24.70 -14.07 -13.02
N TYR A 670 -24.41 -12.78 -13.26
CA TYR A 670 -24.48 -11.75 -12.23
C TYR A 670 -25.89 -11.65 -11.61
N LEU A 671 -26.93 -11.55 -12.44
CA LEU A 671 -28.30 -11.36 -11.96
C LEU A 671 -28.83 -12.55 -11.16
N ASN A 672 -28.58 -13.78 -11.60
CA ASN A 672 -29.00 -14.97 -10.85
C ASN A 672 -28.24 -15.09 -9.51
N TRP A 673 -26.94 -14.80 -9.49
CA TRP A 673 -26.16 -14.77 -8.26
C TRP A 673 -26.68 -13.68 -7.30
N ALA A 674 -26.96 -12.47 -7.81
CA ALA A 674 -27.48 -11.36 -7.03
C ALA A 674 -28.88 -11.67 -6.47
N ALA A 675 -29.73 -12.35 -7.24
CA ALA A 675 -31.06 -12.82 -6.81
C ALA A 675 -31.00 -13.86 -5.68
N GLN A 676 -29.88 -14.55 -5.51
CA GLN A 676 -29.68 -15.47 -4.38
C GLN A 676 -29.04 -14.80 -3.17
N THR A 677 -28.29 -13.71 -3.38
CA THR A 677 -27.41 -13.14 -2.36
C THR A 677 -27.97 -11.88 -1.71
N TYR A 678 -28.61 -11.00 -2.47
CA TYR A 678 -29.04 -9.68 -2.01
C TYR A 678 -30.50 -9.63 -1.53
N MET A 679 -31.13 -10.79 -1.32
CA MET A 679 -32.55 -10.84 -0.96
C MET A 679 -32.77 -10.60 0.54
N PRO A 680 -33.64 -9.64 0.92
CA PRO A 680 -33.87 -9.27 2.30
C PRO A 680 -34.91 -10.12 3.05
N THR A 681 -35.74 -10.89 2.34
CA THR A 681 -36.84 -11.65 2.97
C THR A 681 -36.50 -13.12 3.18
N GLY A 682 -37.18 -13.77 4.13
CA GLY A 682 -37.09 -15.22 4.33
C GLY A 682 -37.68 -16.05 3.18
N ALA A 683 -38.34 -15.41 2.21
CA ALA A 683 -38.82 -16.03 0.98
C ALA A 683 -37.80 -15.94 -0.17
N ASN A 684 -36.60 -15.38 0.09
CA ASN A 684 -35.58 -15.07 -0.92
C ASN A 684 -36.11 -14.21 -2.06
N ASP A 685 -36.91 -13.18 -1.74
CA ASP A 685 -37.45 -12.20 -2.68
C ASP A 685 -37.36 -10.77 -2.11
N LEU A 686 -37.88 -9.77 -2.83
CA LEU A 686 -38.02 -8.39 -2.33
C LEU A 686 -39.36 -8.12 -1.64
N GLY A 687 -40.30 -9.07 -1.62
CA GLY A 687 -41.60 -8.93 -0.94
C GLY A 687 -42.46 -7.75 -1.43
N GLY A 688 -42.31 -7.31 -2.67
CA GLY A 688 -42.97 -6.12 -3.23
C GLY A 688 -42.29 -4.79 -2.89
N LEU A 689 -41.15 -4.80 -2.19
CA LEU A 689 -40.41 -3.58 -1.82
C LEU A 689 -39.74 -2.93 -3.03
N GLY A 690 -39.56 -1.61 -2.93
CA GLY A 690 -38.95 -0.79 -3.97
C GLY A 690 -37.43 -0.78 -3.88
N VAL A 691 -36.80 -0.62 -5.05
CA VAL A 691 -35.35 -0.47 -5.21
C VAL A 691 -35.09 0.81 -6.01
N PRO A 692 -34.44 1.83 -5.42
CA PRO A 692 -34.19 3.08 -6.11
C PRO A 692 -33.03 3.01 -7.08
N VAL A 693 -33.22 3.69 -8.21
CA VAL A 693 -32.16 4.02 -9.14
C VAL A 693 -31.59 5.39 -8.76
N THR A 694 -30.33 5.39 -8.35
CA THR A 694 -29.59 6.58 -7.87
C THR A 694 -28.40 6.93 -8.77
N THR A 695 -28.21 6.17 -9.85
CA THR A 695 -27.10 6.29 -10.80
C THR A 695 -27.63 6.22 -12.24
N SER A 696 -26.87 6.79 -13.17
CA SER A 696 -27.22 6.84 -14.59
C SER A 696 -27.33 5.45 -15.22
N PHE A 697 -28.29 5.25 -16.13
CA PHE A 697 -28.39 4.01 -16.92
C PHE A 697 -27.13 3.75 -17.78
N GLY A 698 -26.32 4.79 -18.06
CA GLY A 698 -25.02 4.66 -18.71
C GLY A 698 -23.92 4.04 -17.84
N PHE A 699 -24.21 3.74 -16.57
CA PHE A 699 -23.29 3.09 -15.63
C PHE A 699 -23.76 1.66 -15.32
N ASP A 700 -22.85 0.70 -15.39
CA ASP A 700 -23.17 -0.72 -15.24
C ASP A 700 -23.67 -1.07 -13.83
N ALA A 701 -23.18 -0.37 -12.80
CA ALA A 701 -23.68 -0.51 -11.43
C ALA A 701 -25.20 -0.34 -11.30
N THR A 702 -25.85 0.37 -12.23
CA THR A 702 -27.31 0.57 -12.23
C THR A 702 -28.08 -0.68 -12.62
N ILE A 703 -27.46 -1.67 -13.27
CA ILE A 703 -28.08 -2.95 -13.65
C ILE A 703 -28.70 -3.64 -12.43
N THR A 704 -28.02 -3.59 -11.27
CA THR A 704 -28.53 -4.14 -10.01
C THR A 704 -29.84 -3.48 -9.58
N SER A 705 -29.94 -2.16 -9.64
CA SER A 705 -31.17 -1.44 -9.27
C SER A 705 -32.27 -1.53 -10.32
N MET A 706 -31.91 -1.82 -11.57
CA MET A 706 -32.82 -1.76 -12.71
C MET A 706 -33.45 -3.10 -13.06
N LEU A 707 -32.67 -4.19 -13.09
CA LEU A 707 -33.12 -5.49 -13.58
C LEU A 707 -33.42 -6.48 -12.46
N LEU A 708 -32.60 -6.50 -11.40
CA LEU A 708 -32.79 -7.42 -10.27
C LEU A 708 -34.20 -7.35 -9.67
N PRO A 709 -34.81 -6.16 -9.43
CA PRO A 709 -36.12 -6.10 -8.79
C PRO A 709 -37.23 -6.71 -9.63
N LEU A 710 -37.07 -6.67 -10.96
CA LEU A 710 -38.00 -7.22 -11.94
C LEU A 710 -37.95 -8.76 -12.00
N MET A 711 -36.93 -9.38 -11.41
CA MET A 711 -36.77 -10.83 -11.31
C MET A 711 -37.25 -11.38 -9.97
N THR A 712 -37.25 -10.56 -8.92
CA THR A 712 -37.37 -11.01 -7.53
C THR A 712 -38.57 -10.38 -6.80
N ARG A 713 -39.70 -10.24 -7.51
CA ARG A 713 -40.97 -9.75 -6.95
C ARG A 713 -40.84 -8.36 -6.28
N GLY A 714 -40.07 -7.45 -6.88
CA GLY A 714 -39.92 -6.06 -6.43
C GLY A 714 -40.34 -5.06 -7.50
N HIS A 715 -40.00 -3.79 -7.29
CA HIS A 715 -40.21 -2.73 -8.28
C HIS A 715 -39.07 -1.72 -8.33
N VAL A 716 -38.84 -1.15 -9.51
CA VAL A 716 -37.85 -0.11 -9.76
C VAL A 716 -38.43 1.25 -9.41
N MET A 717 -37.75 2.02 -8.57
CA MET A 717 -38.12 3.40 -8.26
C MET A 717 -37.25 4.36 -9.08
N LEU A 718 -37.91 5.15 -9.93
CA LEU A 718 -37.26 6.10 -10.83
C LEU A 718 -37.63 7.53 -10.42
N PHE A 719 -36.67 8.45 -10.50
CA PHE A 719 -36.84 9.85 -10.10
C PHE A 719 -36.53 10.77 -11.28
N ALA A 720 -37.44 11.68 -11.62
CA ALA A 720 -37.19 12.71 -12.61
C ALA A 720 -36.07 13.64 -12.12
N SER A 721 -35.02 13.79 -12.94
CA SER A 721 -33.87 14.64 -12.64
C SER A 721 -34.26 16.12 -12.71
N GLN A 722 -34.05 16.85 -11.61
CA GLN A 722 -34.20 18.32 -11.52
C GLN A 722 -32.87 19.06 -11.79
N GLY A 723 -31.94 18.44 -12.53
CA GLY A 723 -30.64 19.04 -12.83
C GLY A 723 -29.66 19.06 -11.64
N ASN A 724 -29.92 18.27 -10.59
CA ASN A 724 -29.01 18.08 -9.45
C ASN A 724 -28.69 16.58 -9.29
N HIS A 725 -27.41 16.22 -9.28
CA HIS A 725 -26.92 14.83 -9.17
C HIS A 725 -27.45 14.10 -7.93
N ASP A 726 -27.82 14.82 -6.87
CA ASP A 726 -28.28 14.27 -5.60
C ASP A 726 -29.81 14.25 -5.42
N GLY A 727 -30.58 14.68 -6.42
CA GLY A 727 -32.03 14.84 -6.31
C GLY A 727 -32.77 13.55 -5.93
N ALA A 728 -32.33 12.40 -6.46
CA ALA A 728 -32.89 11.10 -6.10
C ALA A 728 -32.60 10.71 -4.64
N LEU A 729 -31.37 10.94 -4.16
CA LEU A 729 -30.96 10.65 -2.79
C LEU A 729 -31.73 11.51 -1.77
N LEU A 730 -31.87 12.81 -2.04
CA LEU A 730 -32.65 13.71 -1.20
C LEU A 730 -34.14 13.32 -1.19
N ARG A 731 -34.68 12.88 -2.33
CA ARG A 731 -36.07 12.41 -2.40
C ARG A 731 -36.28 11.14 -1.58
N LEU A 732 -35.33 10.21 -1.57
CA LEU A 732 -35.40 9.01 -0.70
C LEU A 732 -35.53 9.39 0.78
N ILE A 733 -34.78 10.40 1.20
CA ILE A 733 -34.85 10.95 2.56
C ILE A 733 -36.24 11.52 2.87
N GLU A 734 -36.90 12.18 1.91
CA GLU A 734 -38.25 12.72 2.07
C GLU A 734 -39.32 11.64 2.15
N LEU A 735 -39.17 10.56 1.35
CA LEU A 735 -40.18 9.51 1.22
C LEU A 735 -40.39 8.71 2.51
N ASN A 736 -39.31 8.44 3.25
CA ASN A 736 -39.32 7.66 4.50
C ASN A 736 -40.14 6.34 4.40
N LYS A 737 -39.93 5.59 3.32
CA LYS A 737 -40.59 4.30 3.05
C LYS A 737 -39.62 3.14 3.26
N PRO A 738 -40.11 1.92 3.55
CA PRO A 738 -39.28 0.72 3.58
C PRO A 738 -38.75 0.40 2.17
N LEU A 739 -37.44 0.18 2.06
CA LEU A 739 -36.75 -0.19 0.83
C LEU A 739 -36.15 -1.59 0.93
N GLY A 740 -36.26 -2.36 -0.15
CA GLY A 740 -35.73 -3.72 -0.20
C GLY A 740 -34.22 -3.75 -0.36
N LEU A 741 -33.72 -2.95 -1.30
CA LEU A 741 -32.31 -2.87 -1.64
C LEU A 741 -31.97 -1.43 -2.06
N MET A 742 -30.77 -0.97 -1.75
CA MET A 742 -30.19 0.25 -2.31
C MET A 742 -28.76 -0.02 -2.78
N LYS A 743 -28.49 0.30 -4.05
CA LYS A 743 -27.13 0.31 -4.61
C LYS A 743 -26.56 1.74 -4.53
N THR A 744 -25.34 1.90 -4.04
CA THR A 744 -24.71 3.22 -3.84
C THR A 744 -23.19 3.13 -3.97
N THR A 745 -22.54 4.29 -4.12
CA THR A 745 -21.09 4.43 -4.00
C THR A 745 -20.70 4.90 -2.59
N PRO A 746 -19.44 4.69 -2.15
CA PRO A 746 -18.92 5.28 -0.91
C PRO A 746 -19.10 6.80 -0.83
N SER A 747 -18.83 7.54 -1.92
CA SER A 747 -19.04 8.99 -1.99
C SER A 747 -20.52 9.40 -1.84
N GLN A 748 -21.43 8.68 -2.49
CA GLN A 748 -22.87 8.94 -2.36
C GLN A 748 -23.36 8.64 -0.93
N LEU A 749 -22.79 7.63 -0.29
CA LEU A 749 -23.08 7.29 1.10
C LEU A 749 -22.63 8.42 2.05
N GLU A 750 -21.43 8.95 1.87
CA GLU A 750 -20.95 10.11 2.62
C GLU A 750 -21.89 11.32 2.44
N HIS A 751 -22.20 11.67 1.18
CA HIS A 751 -23.08 12.80 0.88
C HIS A 751 -24.48 12.63 1.52
N LEU A 752 -25.02 11.41 1.47
CA LEU A 752 -26.30 11.06 2.10
C LEU A 752 -26.24 11.22 3.63
N ALA A 753 -25.15 10.78 4.27
CA ALA A 753 -24.96 10.94 5.71
C ALA A 753 -24.87 12.41 6.13
N LEU A 754 -24.12 13.22 5.37
CA LEU A 754 -24.01 14.66 5.61
C LEU A 754 -25.37 15.36 5.46
N SER A 755 -26.16 14.98 4.45
CA SER A 755 -27.50 15.51 4.22
C SER A 755 -28.49 15.10 5.32
N LEU A 756 -28.32 13.89 5.87
CA LEU A 756 -29.14 13.36 6.96
C LEU A 756 -28.80 13.91 8.35
N SER A 757 -27.64 14.56 8.53
CA SER A 757 -27.25 15.18 9.81
C SER A 757 -28.28 16.18 10.36
N HIS A 758 -29.20 16.65 9.50
CA HIS A 758 -30.31 17.54 9.82
C HIS A 758 -31.65 16.84 10.15
N LYS A 759 -31.77 15.50 10.06
CA LYS A 759 -33.00 14.73 10.40
C LYS A 759 -32.82 13.84 11.63
N GLN A 760 -33.92 13.52 12.32
CA GLN A 760 -33.93 12.73 13.57
C GLN A 760 -34.07 11.20 13.40
N SER A 761 -34.27 10.66 12.18
CA SER A 761 -34.55 9.22 12.00
C SER A 761 -33.81 8.61 10.81
N PRO A 762 -33.25 7.38 10.95
CA PRO A 762 -32.58 6.66 9.88
C PRO A 762 -33.57 6.12 8.83
N LEU A 763 -33.04 5.77 7.65
CA LEU A 763 -33.80 5.14 6.56
C LEU A 763 -34.08 3.67 6.87
N ASP A 764 -35.28 3.19 6.52
CA ASP A 764 -35.65 1.77 6.65
C ASP A 764 -35.23 1.00 5.38
N ILE A 765 -33.94 0.66 5.29
CA ILE A 765 -33.36 -0.09 4.16
C ILE A 765 -32.92 -1.47 4.64
N ARG A 766 -33.35 -2.53 3.94
CA ARG A 766 -33.00 -3.92 4.33
C ARG A 766 -31.59 -4.32 3.87
N VAL A 767 -31.23 -4.01 2.63
CA VAL A 767 -29.93 -4.35 2.03
C VAL A 767 -29.30 -3.10 1.41
N VAL A 768 -28.02 -2.87 1.69
CA VAL A 768 -27.22 -1.81 1.06
C VAL A 768 -26.01 -2.43 0.37
N VAL A 769 -25.94 -2.29 -0.96
CA VAL A 769 -24.80 -2.71 -1.75
C VAL A 769 -23.97 -1.47 -2.09
N ILE A 770 -22.73 -1.46 -1.66
CA ILE A 770 -21.80 -0.34 -1.78
C ILE A 770 -20.69 -0.76 -2.72
N GLY A 771 -20.47 -0.04 -3.82
CA GLY A 771 -19.44 -0.41 -4.79
C GLY A 771 -19.06 0.72 -5.72
N GLY A 772 -18.04 0.47 -6.55
CA GLY A 772 -17.54 1.45 -7.50
C GLY A 772 -16.43 2.37 -6.95
N GLU A 773 -16.08 2.31 -5.66
CA GLU A 773 -14.92 3.00 -5.07
C GLU A 773 -14.36 2.17 -3.90
N GLN A 774 -13.17 2.52 -3.41
CA GLN A 774 -12.58 1.87 -2.26
C GLN A 774 -13.33 2.24 -0.98
N MET A 775 -13.82 1.23 -0.25
CA MET A 775 -14.50 1.45 1.03
C MET A 775 -13.49 1.48 2.18
N SER A 776 -13.68 2.44 3.09
CA SER A 776 -12.86 2.64 4.29
C SER A 776 -13.71 2.51 5.55
N ARG A 777 -13.06 2.45 6.72
CA ARG A 777 -13.76 2.41 8.02
C ARG A 777 -14.71 3.60 8.22
N ALA A 778 -14.37 4.78 7.70
CA ALA A 778 -15.23 5.96 7.80
C ALA A 778 -16.62 5.74 7.18
N HIS A 779 -16.68 4.99 6.07
CA HIS A 779 -17.94 4.70 5.38
C HIS A 779 -18.89 3.81 6.19
N LEU A 780 -18.35 2.96 7.08
CA LEU A 780 -19.19 2.17 8.01
C LEU A 780 -19.91 3.08 9.02
N ASN A 781 -19.28 4.19 9.43
CA ASN A 781 -19.93 5.17 10.29
C ASN A 781 -21.08 5.86 9.55
N TYR A 782 -20.88 6.24 8.29
CA TYR A 782 -21.95 6.80 7.45
C TYR A 782 -23.10 5.82 7.29
N LEU A 783 -22.82 4.54 7.01
CA LEU A 783 -23.85 3.52 6.93
C LEU A 783 -24.62 3.37 8.25
N SER A 784 -23.92 3.39 9.40
CA SER A 784 -24.58 3.30 10.72
C SER A 784 -25.51 4.48 11.01
N MET A 785 -25.21 5.66 10.45
CA MET A 785 -26.09 6.84 10.57
C MET A 785 -27.30 6.72 9.64
N ILE A 786 -27.10 6.21 8.43
CA ILE A 786 -28.13 6.18 7.38
C ILE A 786 -29.09 5.01 7.57
N ALA A 787 -28.57 3.80 7.74
CA ALA A 787 -29.33 2.55 7.72
C ALA A 787 -28.72 1.51 8.68
N PRO A 788 -28.77 1.73 10.01
CA PRO A 788 -28.13 0.86 11.02
C PRO A 788 -28.68 -0.58 11.05
N GLY A 789 -29.91 -0.79 10.58
CA GLY A 789 -30.55 -2.12 10.52
C GLY A 789 -30.32 -2.87 9.21
N SER A 790 -29.50 -2.35 8.30
CA SER A 790 -29.25 -2.96 6.99
C SER A 790 -28.17 -4.03 7.02
N VAL A 791 -28.26 -5.00 6.11
CA VAL A 791 -27.13 -5.87 5.74
C VAL A 791 -26.33 -5.15 4.66
N GLY A 792 -25.02 -5.00 4.89
CA GLY A 792 -24.11 -4.32 3.97
C GLY A 792 -23.35 -5.29 3.08
N PHE A 793 -23.09 -4.87 1.85
CA PHE A 793 -22.20 -5.56 0.93
C PHE A 793 -21.19 -4.57 0.35
N ASN A 794 -19.90 -4.89 0.42
CA ASN A 794 -18.85 -4.18 -0.31
C ASN A 794 -18.62 -4.94 -1.62
N GLU A 795 -18.99 -4.33 -2.73
CA GLU A 795 -18.95 -4.93 -4.07
C GLU A 795 -17.86 -4.28 -4.91
N TYR A 796 -17.03 -5.11 -5.50
CA TYR A 796 -16.01 -4.73 -6.47
C TYR A 796 -16.29 -5.38 -7.82
N GLY A 797 -16.18 -4.60 -8.87
CA GLY A 797 -16.10 -5.09 -10.24
C GLY A 797 -15.78 -3.97 -11.23
N PRO A 798 -14.94 -4.23 -12.23
CA PRO A 798 -14.84 -3.41 -13.42
C PRO A 798 -15.97 -3.73 -14.42
N THR A 799 -16.27 -2.79 -15.32
CA THR A 799 -17.29 -2.97 -16.37
C THR A 799 -16.99 -4.15 -17.29
N GLU A 800 -15.70 -4.42 -17.54
CA GLU A 800 -15.21 -5.54 -18.34
C GLU A 800 -15.51 -6.92 -17.73
N THR A 801 -16.04 -6.99 -16.50
CA THR A 801 -16.41 -8.24 -15.83
C THR A 801 -17.82 -8.23 -15.26
N VAL A 802 -18.69 -7.35 -15.80
CA VAL A 802 -20.11 -7.20 -15.44
C VAL A 802 -20.33 -6.81 -13.98
N VAL A 803 -20.47 -5.50 -13.74
CA VAL A 803 -21.02 -4.93 -12.50
C VAL A 803 -20.18 -5.27 -11.25
N GLY A 804 -20.52 -6.36 -10.56
CA GLY A 804 -19.91 -6.79 -9.32
C GLY A 804 -19.46 -8.24 -9.44
N CYS A 805 -18.17 -8.48 -9.28
CA CYS A 805 -17.57 -9.80 -9.46
C CYS A 805 -16.84 -10.32 -8.21
N CYS A 806 -16.55 -9.45 -7.23
CA CYS A 806 -16.02 -9.79 -5.91
C CYS A 806 -16.89 -9.09 -4.85
N VAL A 807 -17.35 -9.83 -3.83
CA VAL A 807 -18.26 -9.28 -2.83
C VAL A 807 -17.89 -9.73 -1.41
N GLU A 808 -17.89 -8.77 -0.50
CA GLU A 808 -17.80 -8.97 0.94
C GLU A 808 -19.13 -8.62 1.60
N ARG A 809 -19.72 -9.56 2.34
CA ARG A 809 -20.91 -9.32 3.15
C ARG A 809 -20.51 -8.92 4.57
N PHE A 810 -21.12 -7.88 5.12
CA PHE A 810 -20.89 -7.46 6.49
C PHE A 810 -22.20 -6.99 7.18
N SER A 811 -22.21 -7.07 8.51
CA SER A 811 -23.30 -6.56 9.36
C SER A 811 -22.72 -5.53 10.30
N LEU A 812 -23.37 -4.36 10.45
CA LEU A 812 -22.93 -3.33 11.40
C LEU A 812 -23.00 -3.78 12.87
N ALA A 813 -23.73 -4.86 13.16
CA ALA A 813 -23.82 -5.45 14.49
C ALA A 813 -22.58 -6.30 14.86
N ASP A 814 -21.72 -6.65 13.90
CA ASP A 814 -20.53 -7.44 14.16
C ASP A 814 -19.40 -6.55 14.69
N GLU A 815 -18.98 -6.74 15.94
CA GLU A 815 -17.87 -5.95 16.52
C GLU A 815 -16.51 -6.23 15.86
N ASN A 816 -16.39 -7.35 15.13
CA ASN A 816 -15.17 -7.81 14.46
C ASN A 816 -14.95 -7.21 13.05
N ILE A 817 -15.66 -6.15 12.66
CA ILE A 817 -15.49 -5.55 11.32
C ILE A 817 -14.12 -4.87 11.22
N TYR A 818 -13.12 -5.62 10.74
CA TYR A 818 -11.84 -5.19 10.15
C TYR A 818 -11.09 -4.06 10.90
N SER A 819 -10.50 -4.38 12.04
CA SER A 819 -9.83 -3.45 12.96
C SER A 819 -8.42 -2.97 12.56
N HIS A 820 -7.84 -3.41 11.43
CA HIS A 820 -6.37 -3.33 11.26
C HIS A 820 -5.82 -2.77 9.93
N HIS A 821 -6.63 -2.43 8.92
CA HIS A 821 -6.08 -2.20 7.56
C HIS A 821 -6.38 -0.84 6.90
N GLY A 822 -7.14 0.06 7.54
CA GLY A 822 -7.54 1.36 6.95
C GLY A 822 -8.54 1.26 5.79
N VAL A 823 -8.47 0.18 5.01
CA VAL A 823 -9.33 -0.20 3.88
C VAL A 823 -10.10 -1.48 4.22
N LEU A 824 -11.28 -1.65 3.61
CA LEU A 824 -12.12 -2.83 3.82
C LEU A 824 -11.94 -3.84 2.69
N PRO A 825 -12.03 -5.16 2.98
CA PRO A 825 -11.90 -6.18 1.95
C PRO A 825 -13.05 -6.12 0.95
N ILE A 826 -12.70 -6.39 -0.30
CA ILE A 826 -13.65 -6.56 -1.41
C ILE A 826 -14.25 -7.96 -1.43
N GLY A 827 -13.67 -8.90 -0.66
CA GLY A 827 -14.29 -10.18 -0.33
C GLY A 827 -13.83 -11.33 -1.21
N SER A 828 -14.79 -12.11 -1.70
CA SER A 828 -14.59 -13.34 -2.48
C SER A 828 -15.33 -13.26 -3.82
N PRO A 829 -14.87 -13.99 -4.86
CA PRO A 829 -15.52 -13.99 -6.16
C PRO A 829 -16.97 -14.47 -6.09
N ILE A 830 -17.81 -13.92 -6.98
CA ILE A 830 -19.18 -14.41 -7.18
C ILE A 830 -19.17 -15.75 -7.93
N ALA A 831 -20.35 -16.34 -8.13
CA ALA A 831 -20.50 -17.55 -8.92
C ALA A 831 -19.88 -17.44 -10.33
N ASN A 832 -19.29 -18.54 -10.79
CA ASN A 832 -18.62 -18.69 -12.09
C ASN A 832 -17.56 -17.61 -12.40
N THR A 833 -16.89 -17.11 -11.37
CA THR A 833 -15.84 -16.09 -11.46
C THR A 833 -14.58 -16.61 -10.80
N GLN A 834 -13.43 -16.43 -11.46
CA GLN A 834 -12.12 -16.70 -10.86
C GLN A 834 -11.33 -15.40 -10.71
N MET A 835 -10.51 -15.31 -9.68
CA MET A 835 -9.67 -14.17 -9.37
C MET A 835 -8.27 -14.60 -8.98
N TYR A 836 -7.27 -13.88 -9.52
CA TYR A 836 -5.87 -14.18 -9.31
C TYR A 836 -5.10 -12.89 -9.01
N VAL A 837 -4.22 -12.94 -8.02
CA VAL A 837 -3.25 -11.87 -7.73
C VAL A 837 -1.90 -12.31 -8.26
N LEU A 838 -1.44 -11.68 -9.34
CA LEU A 838 -0.28 -12.11 -10.10
C LEU A 838 0.81 -11.03 -10.14
N ASN A 839 2.06 -11.46 -10.28
CA ASN A 839 3.16 -10.56 -10.64
C ASN A 839 3.24 -10.35 -12.16
N GLU A 840 4.24 -9.59 -12.62
CA GLU A 840 4.41 -9.24 -14.04
C GLU A 840 4.77 -10.43 -14.95
N ARG A 841 5.20 -11.57 -14.38
CA ARG A 841 5.45 -12.83 -15.11
C ARG A 841 4.27 -13.80 -15.04
N GLY A 842 3.15 -13.40 -14.45
CA GLY A 842 1.95 -14.25 -14.33
C GLY A 842 2.01 -15.26 -13.19
N CYS A 843 2.93 -15.11 -12.24
CA CYS A 843 3.03 -16.00 -11.08
C CYS A 843 2.21 -15.47 -9.90
N HIS A 844 1.55 -16.37 -9.17
CA HIS A 844 0.76 -16.02 -8.00
C HIS A 844 1.61 -15.35 -6.89
N GLN A 845 0.99 -14.40 -6.19
CA GLN A 845 1.58 -13.76 -5.02
C GLN A 845 1.20 -14.46 -3.72
N PRO A 846 2.14 -14.59 -2.75
CA PRO A 846 1.84 -15.06 -1.40
C PRO A 846 0.83 -14.18 -0.65
N PRO A 847 0.22 -14.69 0.44
CA PRO A 847 -0.65 -13.90 1.30
C PRO A 847 0.04 -12.60 1.76
N GLY A 848 -0.70 -11.49 1.75
CA GLY A 848 -0.22 -10.17 2.16
C GLY A 848 0.71 -9.48 1.17
N VAL A 849 1.17 -10.15 0.12
CA VAL A 849 2.05 -9.58 -0.91
C VAL A 849 1.22 -8.97 -2.03
N THR A 850 1.59 -7.77 -2.46
CA THR A 850 0.86 -7.03 -3.50
C THR A 850 1.16 -7.59 -4.89
N GLY A 851 0.11 -7.77 -5.70
CA GLY A 851 0.21 -8.07 -7.13
C GLY A 851 -0.90 -7.36 -7.90
N GLU A 852 -0.93 -7.61 -9.21
CA GLU A 852 -2.00 -7.14 -10.09
C GLU A 852 -3.17 -8.14 -10.08
N LEU A 853 -4.39 -7.63 -10.03
CA LEU A 853 -5.61 -8.43 -10.02
C LEU A 853 -6.02 -8.82 -11.45
N PHE A 854 -6.31 -10.10 -11.65
CA PHE A 854 -6.83 -10.68 -12.89
C PHE A 854 -8.14 -11.39 -12.61
N ILE A 855 -9.08 -11.29 -13.54
CA ILE A 855 -10.44 -11.84 -13.38
C ILE A 855 -10.76 -12.76 -14.56
N GLY A 856 -11.20 -13.98 -14.28
CA GLY A 856 -11.67 -14.98 -15.23
C GLY A 856 -13.13 -15.37 -15.01
N GLY A 857 -13.66 -16.19 -15.91
CA GLY A 857 -14.99 -16.80 -15.79
C GLY A 857 -16.08 -16.13 -16.63
N GLN A 858 -17.34 -16.46 -16.35
CA GLN A 858 -18.47 -16.15 -17.24
C GLN A 858 -18.78 -14.65 -17.37
N GLY A 859 -18.36 -13.84 -16.39
CA GLY A 859 -18.52 -12.38 -16.41
C GLY A 859 -17.57 -11.65 -17.37
N VAL A 860 -16.50 -12.30 -17.85
CA VAL A 860 -15.49 -11.63 -18.69
C VAL A 860 -16.10 -11.18 -20.03
N ALA A 861 -15.97 -9.89 -20.32
CA ALA A 861 -16.45 -9.25 -21.54
C ALA A 861 -15.82 -9.85 -22.82
N LYS A 862 -16.48 -9.70 -23.95
CA LYS A 862 -15.91 -10.03 -25.26
C LYS A 862 -14.68 -9.17 -25.56
N GLY A 863 -14.72 -7.89 -25.19
CA GLY A 863 -13.63 -6.94 -25.43
C GLY A 863 -14.14 -5.52 -25.57
N TYR A 864 -13.35 -4.69 -26.24
CA TYR A 864 -13.71 -3.33 -26.61
C TYR A 864 -14.15 -3.30 -28.08
N TRP A 865 -15.34 -2.75 -28.32
CA TRP A 865 -15.94 -2.62 -29.65
C TRP A 865 -14.99 -1.94 -30.63
N GLN A 866 -14.75 -2.58 -31.79
CA GLN A 866 -13.84 -2.11 -32.85
C GLN A 866 -12.41 -1.74 -32.39
N ARG A 867 -11.96 -2.26 -31.24
CA ARG A 867 -10.64 -1.96 -30.66
C ARG A 867 -9.87 -3.26 -30.34
N PRO A 868 -9.45 -4.05 -31.35
CA PRO A 868 -8.68 -5.27 -31.13
C PRO A 868 -7.30 -5.01 -30.50
N ASP A 869 -6.73 -3.82 -30.75
CA ASP A 869 -5.50 -3.30 -30.15
C ASP A 869 -5.63 -3.23 -28.62
N LEU A 870 -6.68 -2.57 -28.12
CA LEU A 870 -6.93 -2.46 -26.68
C LEU A 870 -7.39 -3.78 -26.08
N THR A 871 -8.19 -4.55 -26.83
CA THR A 871 -8.75 -5.82 -26.36
C THR A 871 -7.64 -6.83 -26.08
N SER A 872 -6.74 -7.06 -27.04
CA SER A 872 -5.66 -8.05 -26.87
C SER A 872 -4.63 -7.67 -25.80
N ALA A 873 -4.54 -6.38 -25.44
CA ALA A 873 -3.64 -5.90 -24.40
C ALA A 873 -4.10 -6.24 -22.97
N VAL A 874 -5.41 -6.42 -22.74
CA VAL A 874 -5.98 -6.63 -21.39
C VAL A 874 -6.86 -7.88 -21.27
N PHE A 875 -7.37 -8.44 -22.36
CA PHE A 875 -8.08 -9.73 -22.39
C PHE A 875 -7.15 -10.81 -22.92
N ILE A 876 -6.42 -11.45 -22.02
CA ILE A 876 -5.40 -12.45 -22.34
C ILE A 876 -5.97 -13.87 -22.22
N GLU A 877 -5.32 -14.84 -22.84
CA GLU A 877 -5.63 -16.26 -22.62
C GLU A 877 -5.50 -16.61 -21.13
N ASN A 878 -6.39 -17.45 -20.60
CA ASN A 878 -6.32 -17.91 -19.22
C ASN A 878 -5.36 -19.11 -19.10
N PRO A 879 -4.13 -18.93 -18.58
CA PRO A 879 -3.16 -20.03 -18.48
C PRO A 879 -3.52 -21.05 -17.40
N PHE A 880 -4.51 -20.75 -16.54
CA PHE A 880 -4.94 -21.60 -15.43
C PHE A 880 -6.18 -22.43 -15.76
N SER A 881 -6.79 -22.22 -16.93
CA SER A 881 -7.96 -22.98 -17.38
C SER A 881 -7.56 -24.19 -18.22
N GLU A 882 -8.20 -25.33 -17.98
CA GLU A 882 -8.10 -26.49 -18.88
C GLU A 882 -8.98 -26.33 -20.14
N MET A 883 -9.90 -25.36 -20.14
CA MET A 883 -10.81 -25.09 -21.26
C MET A 883 -10.19 -24.09 -22.24
N SER A 884 -10.03 -24.52 -23.49
CA SER A 884 -9.55 -23.67 -24.59
C SER A 884 -10.49 -22.49 -24.82
N GLY A 885 -9.91 -21.29 -24.96
CA GLY A 885 -10.66 -20.06 -25.27
C GLY A 885 -11.15 -19.27 -24.05
N GLU A 886 -10.95 -19.79 -22.83
CA GLU A 886 -11.14 -19.01 -21.61
C GLU A 886 -10.10 -17.88 -21.52
N ARG A 887 -10.54 -16.73 -20.99
CA ARG A 887 -9.72 -15.51 -20.95
C ARG A 887 -9.70 -14.90 -19.56
N LEU A 888 -8.60 -14.21 -19.25
CA LEU A 888 -8.49 -13.32 -18.10
C LEU A 888 -8.56 -11.87 -18.55
N TYR A 889 -9.31 -11.07 -17.79
CA TYR A 889 -9.23 -9.62 -17.85
C TYR A 889 -8.19 -9.11 -16.85
N LYS A 890 -7.19 -8.39 -17.36
CA LYS A 890 -6.15 -7.70 -16.60
C LYS A 890 -6.68 -6.35 -16.13
N THR A 891 -6.94 -6.19 -14.84
CA THR A 891 -7.71 -5.04 -14.35
C THR A 891 -6.90 -3.75 -14.22
N GLY A 892 -5.57 -3.86 -14.06
CA GLY A 892 -4.70 -2.76 -13.64
C GLY A 892 -4.82 -2.37 -12.16
N ASP A 893 -5.68 -3.05 -11.38
CA ASP A 893 -5.80 -2.84 -9.94
C ASP A 893 -4.74 -3.65 -9.19
N LEU A 894 -4.17 -3.04 -8.14
CA LEU A 894 -3.28 -3.71 -7.20
C LEU A 894 -4.10 -4.33 -6.07
N ALA A 895 -3.82 -5.58 -5.75
CA ALA A 895 -4.52 -6.34 -4.73
C ALA A 895 -3.58 -7.25 -3.94
N CYS A 896 -4.03 -7.70 -2.78
CA CYS A 896 -3.38 -8.78 -2.04
C CYS A 896 -4.43 -9.64 -1.31
N PHE A 897 -4.07 -10.89 -1.06
CA PHE A 897 -4.87 -11.76 -0.20
C PHE A 897 -4.60 -11.44 1.28
N ILE A 898 -5.65 -11.45 2.08
CA ILE A 898 -5.55 -11.40 3.54
C ILE A 898 -5.88 -12.76 4.16
N LYS A 899 -5.49 -12.92 5.43
CA LYS A 899 -5.91 -14.05 6.26
C LYS A 899 -7.42 -14.25 6.16
N GLY A 900 -7.82 -15.51 5.97
CA GLY A 900 -9.22 -15.88 5.68
C GLY A 900 -9.56 -15.92 4.19
N ASN A 901 -8.56 -15.86 3.30
CA ASN A 901 -8.71 -15.93 1.84
C ASN A 901 -9.72 -14.93 1.29
N LYS A 902 -9.56 -13.66 1.68
CA LYS A 902 -10.30 -12.52 1.13
C LYS A 902 -9.34 -11.59 0.40
N LEU A 903 -9.86 -10.80 -0.53
CA LEU A 903 -9.05 -9.83 -1.25
C LEU A 903 -9.17 -8.43 -0.64
N LEU A 904 -8.03 -7.75 -0.55
CA LEU A 904 -7.95 -6.29 -0.45
C LEU A 904 -7.64 -5.73 -1.85
N CYS A 905 -8.34 -4.67 -2.25
CA CYS A 905 -7.96 -3.82 -3.37
C CYS A 905 -7.22 -2.60 -2.82
N LEU A 906 -6.01 -2.35 -3.29
CA LEU A 906 -5.05 -1.38 -2.74
C LEU A 906 -4.93 -0.10 -3.57
N GLY A 907 -5.55 -0.07 -4.75
CA GLY A 907 -5.49 1.05 -5.69
C GLY A 907 -5.14 0.58 -7.09
N ARG A 908 -4.63 1.49 -7.92
CA ARG A 908 -4.30 1.22 -9.32
C ARG A 908 -2.80 1.29 -9.57
N LYS A 909 -2.34 0.49 -10.54
CA LYS A 909 -0.97 0.52 -11.06
C LYS A 909 -0.77 1.69 -12.03
N ASP A 910 -1.83 2.09 -12.72
CA ASP A 910 -1.86 3.18 -13.71
C ASP A 910 -2.41 4.49 -13.10
N GLN A 911 -2.55 5.53 -13.93
CA GLN A 911 -3.07 6.85 -13.54
C GLN A 911 -4.60 6.92 -13.57
N GLN A 912 -5.28 5.81 -13.80
CA GLN A 912 -6.73 5.79 -13.79
C GLN A 912 -7.24 5.98 -12.36
N ILE A 913 -8.33 6.74 -12.23
CA ILE A 913 -8.94 7.02 -10.93
C ILE A 913 -10.42 6.61 -10.93
N LYS A 914 -10.97 6.45 -9.73
CA LYS A 914 -12.41 6.37 -9.50
C LYS A 914 -12.79 7.59 -8.67
N LEU A 915 -13.58 8.49 -9.23
CA LEU A 915 -14.02 9.73 -8.57
C LEU A 915 -15.54 9.77 -8.53
N ARG A 916 -16.12 9.76 -7.34
CA ARG A 916 -17.58 9.68 -7.10
C ARG A 916 -18.23 8.46 -7.77
N GLY A 917 -17.48 7.37 -7.85
CA GLY A 917 -17.85 6.12 -8.52
C GLY A 917 -17.68 6.10 -10.03
N TYR A 918 -17.32 7.23 -10.65
CA TYR A 918 -17.04 7.29 -12.08
C TYR A 918 -15.59 6.91 -12.36
N ARG A 919 -15.40 6.02 -13.35
CA ARG A 919 -14.07 5.64 -13.85
C ARG A 919 -13.57 6.74 -14.79
N ILE A 920 -12.47 7.39 -14.43
CA ILE A 920 -11.90 8.52 -15.18
C ILE A 920 -10.45 8.19 -15.55
N GLU A 921 -10.15 8.29 -16.84
CA GLU A 921 -8.79 8.34 -17.36
C GLU A 921 -8.32 9.80 -17.33
N LEU A 922 -7.32 10.13 -16.51
CA LEU A 922 -6.79 11.50 -16.42
C LEU A 922 -6.24 11.97 -17.78
N GLU A 923 -5.66 11.06 -18.55
CA GLU A 923 -5.16 11.31 -19.90
C GLU A 923 -6.25 11.72 -20.90
N GLU A 924 -7.50 11.27 -20.73
CA GLU A 924 -8.62 11.72 -21.58
C GLU A 924 -8.87 13.22 -21.39
N ILE A 925 -8.83 13.68 -20.15
CA ILE A 925 -8.99 15.09 -19.81
C ILE A 925 -7.82 15.88 -20.39
N GLU A 926 -6.58 15.43 -20.16
CA GLU A 926 -5.37 16.07 -20.67
C GLU A 926 -5.35 16.18 -22.19
N SER A 927 -5.81 15.14 -22.90
CA SER A 927 -5.92 15.12 -24.37
C SER A 927 -6.86 16.20 -24.90
N TRP A 928 -8.01 16.42 -24.24
CA TRP A 928 -8.93 17.50 -24.62
C TRP A 928 -8.39 18.88 -24.25
N ILE A 929 -7.72 19.03 -23.10
CA ILE A 929 -7.08 20.31 -22.74
C ILE A 929 -6.01 20.69 -23.78
N LYS A 930 -5.20 19.72 -24.22
CA LYS A 930 -4.13 19.94 -25.23
C LYS A 930 -4.63 20.39 -26.60
N GLN A 931 -5.93 20.24 -26.90
CA GLN A 931 -6.50 20.72 -28.17
C GLN A 931 -6.81 22.23 -28.16
N VAL A 932 -6.75 22.89 -27.00
CA VAL A 932 -6.88 24.35 -26.90
C VAL A 932 -5.57 25.00 -27.37
N PRO A 933 -5.57 25.85 -28.43
CA PRO A 933 -4.34 26.38 -29.03
C PRO A 933 -3.42 27.17 -28.07
N ALA A 934 -4.00 27.70 -26.99
CA ALA A 934 -3.30 28.46 -25.96
C ALA A 934 -2.53 27.59 -24.93
N ILE A 935 -2.61 26.26 -25.02
CA ILE A 935 -1.95 25.31 -24.10
C ILE A 935 -0.73 24.65 -24.75
N ASP A 936 0.41 24.64 -24.03
CA ASP A 936 1.59 23.84 -24.38
C ASP A 936 1.53 22.45 -23.74
N LYS A 937 1.28 22.39 -22.43
CA LYS A 937 1.14 21.14 -21.68
C LYS A 937 0.01 21.24 -20.66
N ALA A 938 -0.56 20.09 -20.32
CA ALA A 938 -1.58 19.97 -19.29
C ALA A 938 -1.41 18.66 -18.52
N VAL A 939 -1.72 18.70 -17.23
CA VAL A 939 -1.78 17.53 -16.34
C VAL A 939 -3.07 17.60 -15.53
N ALA A 940 -3.79 16.49 -15.44
CA ALA A 940 -4.89 16.33 -14.52
C ALA A 940 -4.44 15.47 -13.32
N ALA A 941 -4.84 15.84 -12.11
CA ALA A 941 -4.49 15.11 -10.88
C ALA A 941 -5.61 15.20 -9.84
N VAL A 942 -5.59 14.33 -8.83
CA VAL A 942 -6.59 14.33 -7.74
C VAL A 942 -5.95 14.73 -6.42
N ALA A 943 -6.43 15.82 -5.82
CA ALA A 943 -6.11 16.18 -4.44
C ALA A 943 -6.98 15.34 -3.49
N LYS A 944 -6.37 14.67 -2.51
CA LYS A 944 -7.06 13.69 -1.63
C LYS A 944 -7.52 14.22 -0.26
N GLN A 945 -7.44 15.53 0.02
CA GLN A 945 -7.85 16.08 1.34
C GLN A 945 -8.48 17.49 1.25
N PRO A 946 -9.52 17.81 2.04
CA PRO A 946 -10.30 16.92 2.91
C PRO A 946 -11.30 16.01 2.15
N HIS A 947 -11.54 16.26 0.86
CA HIS A 947 -12.32 15.42 -0.05
C HIS A 947 -11.56 15.25 -1.37
N GLU A 948 -11.83 14.19 -2.13
CA GLU A 948 -11.23 14.02 -3.45
C GLU A 948 -11.70 15.11 -4.43
N GLN A 949 -10.76 15.87 -4.99
CA GLN A 949 -11.03 16.92 -5.96
C GLN A 949 -10.13 16.77 -7.18
N LEU A 950 -10.74 16.88 -8.36
CA LEU A 950 -10.03 16.87 -9.63
C LEU A 950 -9.43 18.26 -9.91
N CYS A 951 -8.12 18.29 -10.10
CA CYS A 951 -7.31 19.50 -10.33
C CYS A 951 -6.73 19.48 -11.75
N GLY A 952 -6.78 20.61 -12.44
CA GLY A 952 -6.18 20.81 -13.77
C GLY A 952 -5.02 21.78 -13.71
N PHE A 953 -3.85 21.34 -14.17
CA PHE A 953 -2.62 22.13 -14.22
C PHE A 953 -2.27 22.45 -15.67
N LEU A 954 -2.04 23.73 -15.97
CA LEU A 954 -1.90 24.27 -17.33
C LEU A 954 -0.55 24.94 -17.51
N VAL A 955 0.16 24.61 -18.59
CA VAL A 955 1.30 25.39 -19.08
C VAL A 955 0.84 26.15 -20.31
N ALA A 956 0.89 27.47 -20.25
CA ALA A 956 0.47 28.34 -21.35
C ALA A 956 1.47 28.23 -22.52
N SER A 957 0.95 28.30 -23.74
CA SER A 957 1.76 28.38 -24.95
C SER A 957 2.54 29.70 -25.00
N SER A 958 3.75 29.67 -25.55
CA SER A 958 4.63 30.85 -25.69
C SER A 958 4.01 32.02 -26.48
N VAL A 959 2.95 31.78 -27.24
CA VAL A 959 2.21 32.80 -28.00
C VAL A 959 0.96 33.32 -27.28
N PHE A 960 0.62 32.79 -26.11
CA PHE A 960 -0.52 33.24 -25.32
C PHE A 960 -0.17 34.52 -24.54
N THR A 961 -0.99 35.56 -24.70
CA THR A 961 -0.79 36.87 -24.05
C THR A 961 -1.95 37.28 -23.14
N GLY A 962 -2.82 36.33 -22.77
CA GLY A 962 -3.97 36.55 -21.89
C GLY A 962 -3.65 36.32 -20.41
N THR A 963 -4.67 36.46 -19.54
CA THR A 963 -4.54 36.14 -18.11
C THR A 963 -4.77 34.67 -17.83
N GLU A 964 -4.29 34.17 -16.68
CA GLU A 964 -4.57 32.81 -16.20
C GLU A 964 -6.07 32.50 -16.21
N GLN A 965 -6.90 33.43 -15.72
CA GLN A 965 -8.35 33.24 -15.69
C GLN A 965 -8.95 33.10 -17.09
N GLN A 966 -8.48 33.88 -18.07
CA GLN A 966 -8.94 33.77 -19.46
C GLN A 966 -8.60 32.40 -20.06
N LEU A 967 -7.40 31.89 -19.79
CA LEU A 967 -6.98 30.56 -20.24
C LEU A 967 -7.83 29.46 -19.60
N ILE A 968 -8.05 29.55 -18.28
CA ILE A 968 -8.89 28.60 -17.54
C ILE A 968 -10.32 28.61 -18.07
N ASP A 969 -10.89 29.79 -18.33
CA ASP A 969 -12.26 29.90 -18.84
C ASP A 969 -12.38 29.32 -20.25
N GLU A 970 -11.40 29.57 -21.14
CA GLU A 970 -11.34 28.97 -22.47
C GLU A 970 -11.26 27.43 -22.40
N VAL A 971 -10.37 26.90 -21.55
CA VAL A 971 -10.23 25.45 -21.33
C VAL A 971 -11.52 24.86 -20.76
N LYS A 972 -12.10 25.46 -19.71
CA LYS A 972 -13.37 24.99 -19.12
C LYS A 972 -14.50 24.98 -20.15
N GLN A 973 -14.60 26.01 -20.98
CA GLN A 973 -15.62 26.07 -22.03
C GLN A 973 -15.41 24.97 -23.07
N HIS A 974 -14.16 24.73 -23.49
CA HIS A 974 -13.82 23.65 -24.40
C HIS A 974 -14.16 22.27 -23.80
N LEU A 975 -13.77 22.01 -22.54
CA LEU A 975 -14.07 20.75 -21.87
C LEU A 975 -15.56 20.51 -21.68
N LYS A 976 -16.34 21.52 -21.26
CA LYS A 976 -17.80 21.40 -21.09
C LYS A 976 -18.52 20.97 -22.38
N SER A 977 -17.95 21.26 -23.53
CA SER A 977 -18.52 20.86 -24.81
C SER A 977 -18.19 19.42 -25.23
N HIS A 978 -17.24 18.74 -24.59
CA HIS A 978 -16.76 17.41 -25.00
C HIS A 978 -16.81 16.36 -23.89
N LEU A 979 -16.64 16.78 -22.64
CA LEU A 979 -16.55 15.92 -21.48
C LEU A 979 -17.77 16.05 -20.56
N PRO A 980 -18.18 14.96 -19.90
CA PRO A 980 -19.16 15.02 -18.82
C PRO A 980 -18.71 15.94 -17.69
N ASP A 981 -19.65 16.57 -16.98
CA ASP A 981 -19.36 17.52 -15.89
C ASP A 981 -18.45 16.95 -14.79
N TYR A 982 -18.58 15.66 -14.47
CA TYR A 982 -17.75 15.00 -13.45
C TYR A 982 -16.27 14.80 -13.87
N MET A 983 -15.95 14.93 -15.16
CA MET A 983 -14.57 14.87 -15.68
C MET A 983 -13.93 16.26 -15.78
N ILE A 984 -14.66 17.33 -15.46
CA ILE A 984 -14.14 18.70 -15.55
C ILE A 984 -13.49 19.05 -14.21
N PRO A 985 -12.19 19.36 -14.17
CA PRO A 985 -11.53 19.76 -12.94
C PRO A 985 -12.25 20.91 -12.23
N THR A 986 -12.35 20.82 -10.91
CA THR A 986 -12.98 21.85 -10.06
C THR A 986 -11.96 22.87 -9.58
N GLN A 987 -10.68 22.50 -9.52
CA GLN A 987 -9.56 23.39 -9.25
C GLN A 987 -8.66 23.51 -10.47
N TRP A 988 -8.11 24.71 -10.70
CA TRP A 988 -7.29 25.02 -11.85
C TRP A 988 -6.10 25.88 -11.44
N ARG A 989 -4.93 25.59 -12.02
CA ARG A 989 -3.72 26.41 -11.87
C ARG A 989 -2.92 26.48 -13.15
N MET A 990 -2.45 27.67 -13.49
CA MET A 990 -1.41 27.88 -14.48
C MET A 990 -0.03 27.76 -13.80
N ILE A 991 0.85 26.94 -14.36
CA ILE A 991 2.20 26.70 -13.87
C ILE A 991 3.21 27.00 -14.98
N GLU A 992 4.43 27.40 -14.61
CA GLU A 992 5.49 27.70 -15.59
C GLU A 992 5.97 26.44 -16.33
N ALA A 993 6.10 25.32 -15.60
CA ALA A 993 6.51 24.03 -16.14
C ALA A 993 5.95 22.88 -15.31
N ILE A 994 5.78 21.72 -15.94
CA ILE A 994 5.41 20.48 -15.23
C ILE A 994 6.64 20.00 -14.43
N PRO A 995 6.52 19.77 -13.11
CA PRO A 995 7.57 19.16 -12.32
C PRO A 995 7.71 17.67 -12.67
N TYR A 996 8.95 17.22 -12.81
CA TYR A 996 9.29 15.83 -13.07
C TYR A 996 10.19 15.30 -11.95
N THR A 997 9.96 14.05 -11.56
CA THR A 997 10.87 13.26 -10.74
C THR A 997 12.22 13.07 -11.45
N ILE A 998 13.24 12.66 -10.69
CA ILE A 998 14.58 12.33 -11.21
C ILE A 998 14.53 11.27 -12.33
N ASN A 999 13.48 10.45 -12.37
CA ASN A 999 13.23 9.44 -13.40
C ASN A 999 12.47 9.97 -14.63
N ASN A 1000 12.37 11.29 -14.83
CA ASN A 1000 11.60 11.95 -15.89
C ASN A 1000 10.10 11.58 -15.93
N LYS A 1001 9.53 11.08 -14.83
CA LYS A 1001 8.08 10.93 -14.65
C LYS A 1001 7.50 12.18 -14.01
N ILE A 1002 6.25 12.52 -14.32
CA ILE A 1002 5.54 13.64 -13.70
C ILE A 1002 5.54 13.46 -12.17
N ASP A 1003 5.93 14.50 -11.43
CA ASP A 1003 5.85 14.51 -9.97
C ASP A 1003 4.48 15.05 -9.52
N THR A 1004 3.52 14.14 -9.39
CA THR A 1004 2.14 14.48 -9.00
C THR A 1004 2.06 15.08 -7.60
N VAL A 1005 2.99 14.75 -6.70
CA VAL A 1005 3.02 15.32 -5.35
C VAL A 1005 3.44 16.78 -5.43
N ALA A 1006 4.54 17.07 -6.11
CA ALA A 1006 4.99 18.44 -6.35
C ALA A 1006 3.93 19.29 -7.07
N LEU A 1007 3.25 18.72 -8.08
CA LEU A 1007 2.12 19.34 -8.77
C LEU A 1007 0.98 19.71 -7.81
N LEU A 1008 0.53 18.77 -6.99
CA LEU A 1008 -0.57 19.00 -6.06
C LEU A 1008 -0.19 20.02 -4.98
N THR A 1009 1.08 20.10 -4.60
CA THR A 1009 1.59 21.16 -3.70
C THR A 1009 1.49 22.55 -4.37
N LEU A 1010 1.85 22.67 -5.66
CA LEU A 1010 1.64 23.91 -6.44
C LEU A 1010 0.15 24.27 -6.59
N GLY A 1011 -0.75 23.29 -6.44
CA GLY A 1011 -2.21 23.42 -6.54
C GLY A 1011 -2.88 24.12 -5.35
N GLN A 1012 -2.30 23.97 -4.16
CA GLN A 1012 -2.81 24.56 -2.92
C GLN A 1012 -2.56 26.06 -2.97
N GLY A 1013 -3.63 26.88 -2.98
CA GLY A 1013 -3.53 28.31 -3.28
C GLY A 1013 -2.63 29.10 -2.32
N ASP A 1014 -1.98 30.12 -2.90
CA ASP A 1014 -1.25 31.23 -2.26
C ASP A 1014 -0.94 31.08 -0.76
N VAL A 1015 0.16 30.39 -0.45
CA VAL A 1015 1.22 31.11 0.23
C VAL A 1015 2.03 31.73 -0.91
N SER A 1016 1.75 32.98 -1.25
CA SER A 1016 2.51 33.66 -2.29
C SER A 1016 4.01 33.50 -2.00
N PRO A 1017 4.85 33.17 -2.99
CA PRO A 1017 6.26 33.49 -2.89
C PRO A 1017 6.28 35.02 -2.81
N ILE A 1018 6.50 35.54 -1.61
CA ILE A 1018 6.77 36.95 -1.40
C ILE A 1018 7.92 37.27 -2.35
N GLU A 1019 7.63 38.06 -3.39
CA GLU A 1019 8.62 38.85 -4.09
C GLU A 1019 9.59 39.38 -3.06
N GLU A 1020 10.88 39.11 -3.26
CA GLU A 1020 12.01 39.56 -2.45
C GLU A 1020 11.83 41.01 -1.96
N GLN A 1021 11.14 41.16 -0.84
CA GLN A 1021 11.33 42.24 0.10
C GLN A 1021 12.05 41.56 1.26
N PRO A 1022 13.25 42.01 1.63
CA PRO A 1022 13.88 41.55 2.86
C PRO A 1022 13.02 42.06 4.01
N MET A 1023 12.00 41.29 4.39
CA MET A 1023 11.26 41.49 5.62
C MET A 1023 12.23 41.17 6.73
N ALA A 1024 12.77 42.22 7.35
CA ALA A 1024 13.43 42.10 8.63
C ALA A 1024 12.48 41.36 9.58
N CYS A 1025 12.82 40.12 9.95
CA CYS A 1025 12.13 39.36 10.98
C CYS A 1025 12.04 40.21 12.26
N GLU A 1026 10.84 40.63 12.64
CA GLU A 1026 10.58 41.10 14.00
C GLU A 1026 10.52 39.88 14.94
N LEU A 1027 11.69 39.32 15.24
CA LEU A 1027 11.90 38.38 16.34
C LEU A 1027 11.75 39.16 17.64
N ASN A 1028 10.53 39.27 18.15
CA ASN A 1028 10.22 40.10 19.32
C ASN A 1028 10.59 39.43 20.66
N SER A 1029 10.91 38.13 20.64
CA SER A 1029 11.36 37.33 21.79
C SER A 1029 12.89 37.22 21.82
N HIS A 1030 13.50 37.40 23.00
CA HIS A 1030 14.94 37.19 23.20
C HIS A 1030 15.35 35.75 22.85
N VAL A 1031 14.48 34.79 23.17
CA VAL A 1031 14.65 33.36 22.86
C VAL A 1031 14.80 33.17 21.36
N ALA A 1032 13.86 33.72 20.58
CA ALA A 1032 13.84 33.55 19.13
C ALA A 1032 15.10 34.13 18.44
N LYS A 1033 15.62 35.28 18.91
CA LYS A 1033 16.87 35.86 18.36
C LYS A 1033 18.09 34.99 18.62
N GLN A 1034 18.18 34.40 19.81
CA GLN A 1034 19.31 33.57 20.20
C GLN A 1034 19.25 32.20 19.50
N VAL A 1035 18.06 31.60 19.36
CA VAL A 1035 17.85 30.41 18.53
C VAL A 1035 18.23 30.66 17.08
N LEU A 1036 17.83 31.79 16.48
CA LEU A 1036 18.26 32.18 15.13
C LEU A 1036 19.80 32.29 15.02
N SER A 1037 20.47 32.89 16.02
CA SER A 1037 21.93 33.01 16.03
C SER A 1037 22.59 31.64 15.96
N HIS A 1038 22.17 30.71 16.83
CA HIS A 1038 22.73 29.35 16.84
C HIS A 1038 22.41 28.58 15.55
N PHE A 1039 21.20 28.74 15.00
CA PHE A 1039 20.80 28.11 13.75
C PHE A 1039 21.65 28.61 12.56
N SER A 1040 21.90 29.92 12.49
CA SER A 1040 22.73 30.54 11.46
C SER A 1040 24.21 30.17 11.61
N GLU A 1041 24.71 30.16 12.85
CA GLU A 1041 26.07 29.73 13.19
C GLU A 1041 26.31 28.26 12.80
N ALA A 1042 25.34 27.39 13.08
CA ALA A 1042 25.44 25.97 12.77
C ALA A 1042 25.54 25.71 11.26
N LEU A 1043 24.77 26.44 10.44
CA LEU A 1043 24.76 26.29 8.98
C LEU A 1043 25.83 27.13 8.26
N ASN A 1044 26.49 28.05 8.96
CA ASN A 1044 27.38 29.06 8.39
C ASN A 1044 26.75 29.79 7.19
N CYS A 1045 25.46 30.10 7.27
CA CYS A 1045 24.70 30.77 6.22
C CYS A 1045 23.77 31.84 6.81
N HIS A 1046 23.38 32.80 5.97
CA HIS A 1046 22.40 33.81 6.36
C HIS A 1046 20.99 33.24 6.17
N ILE A 1047 20.26 33.08 7.27
CA ILE A 1047 18.86 32.62 7.26
C ILE A 1047 17.95 33.77 6.84
N ALA A 1048 17.08 33.53 5.86
CA ALA A 1048 16.22 34.54 5.27
C ALA A 1048 14.77 34.44 5.72
N SER A 1049 14.33 33.26 6.19
CA SER A 1049 12.93 32.97 6.57
C SER A 1049 12.81 32.13 7.83
N LEU A 1050 11.68 32.25 8.54
CA LEU A 1050 11.33 31.37 9.66
C LEU A 1050 10.98 29.94 9.17
N GLU A 1051 10.59 29.78 7.91
CA GLU A 1051 10.30 28.47 7.31
C GLU A 1051 11.55 27.78 6.74
N ASP A 1052 12.72 28.42 6.83
CA ASP A 1052 13.98 27.86 6.37
C ASP A 1052 14.25 26.51 7.06
N ASN A 1053 14.31 25.46 6.24
CA ASN A 1053 14.53 24.11 6.71
C ASN A 1053 16.03 23.82 6.83
N PHE A 1054 16.45 23.36 8.00
CA PHE A 1054 17.86 23.11 8.34
C PHE A 1054 18.56 22.16 7.37
N PHE A 1055 17.90 21.07 6.98
CA PHE A 1055 18.48 20.06 6.08
C PHE A 1055 18.44 20.50 4.61
N ALA A 1056 17.44 21.29 4.22
CA ALA A 1056 17.38 21.87 2.88
C ALA A 1056 18.50 22.90 2.65
N LEU A 1057 18.93 23.58 3.72
CA LEU A 1057 20.04 24.53 3.71
C LEU A 1057 21.42 23.86 3.86
N GLY A 1058 21.51 22.54 3.73
CA GLY A 1058 22.77 21.80 3.77
C GLY A 1058 23.21 21.38 5.17
N GLY A 1059 22.37 21.57 6.19
CA GLY A 1059 22.59 21.00 7.52
C GLY A 1059 22.51 19.48 7.49
N ASP A 1060 23.28 18.82 8.35
CA ASP A 1060 23.22 17.37 8.56
C ASP A 1060 22.82 17.03 10.00
N SER A 1061 22.57 15.75 10.25
CA SER A 1061 22.13 15.30 11.57
C SER A 1061 23.18 15.57 12.67
N LEU A 1062 24.47 15.65 12.33
CA LEU A 1062 25.54 16.00 13.27
C LEU A 1062 25.51 17.49 13.61
N MET A 1063 25.35 18.36 12.61
CA MET A 1063 25.16 19.79 12.79
C MET A 1063 23.89 20.08 13.59
N ALA A 1064 22.82 19.31 13.36
CA ALA A 1064 21.57 19.39 14.11
C ALA A 1064 21.75 18.97 15.57
N ALA A 1065 22.47 17.88 15.85
CA ALA A 1065 22.78 17.45 17.21
C ALA A 1065 23.55 18.56 17.96
N ARG A 1066 24.61 19.09 17.35
CA ARG A 1066 25.41 20.21 17.89
C ARG A 1066 24.58 21.47 18.14
N LEU A 1067 23.70 21.83 17.20
CA LEU A 1067 22.78 22.96 17.35
C LEU A 1067 21.87 22.77 18.57
N LEU A 1068 21.26 21.59 18.71
CA LEU A 1068 20.37 21.31 19.83
C LEU A 1068 21.12 21.22 21.16
N ALA A 1069 22.33 20.67 21.19
CA ALA A 1069 23.17 20.65 22.39
C ALA A 1069 23.45 22.07 22.91
N LYS A 1070 23.83 22.98 22.00
CA LYS A 1070 24.06 24.39 22.32
C LYS A 1070 22.79 25.08 22.83
N ILE A 1071 21.65 24.87 22.17
CA ILE A 1071 20.35 25.41 22.59
C ILE A 1071 19.93 24.84 23.96
N ASN A 1072 20.04 23.53 24.16
CA ASN A 1072 19.68 22.87 25.41
C ASN A 1072 20.53 23.39 26.58
N ALA A 1073 21.83 23.61 26.37
CA ALA A 1073 22.73 24.17 27.37
C ALA A 1073 22.39 25.63 27.70
N ASP A 1074 22.19 26.48 26.68
CA ASP A 1074 21.93 27.92 26.85
C ASP A 1074 20.59 28.21 27.54
N PHE A 1075 19.56 27.38 27.27
CA PHE A 1075 18.21 27.56 27.81
C PHE A 1075 17.86 26.63 28.97
N GLY A 1076 18.70 25.63 29.29
CA GLY A 1076 18.42 24.66 30.34
C GLY A 1076 17.24 23.73 30.03
N ILE A 1077 17.03 23.40 28.76
CA ILE A 1077 15.92 22.58 28.25
C ILE A 1077 16.42 21.26 27.63
N GLY A 1078 15.49 20.37 27.23
CA GLY A 1078 15.83 19.03 26.75
C GLY A 1078 15.17 18.66 25.42
N ILE A 1079 15.42 19.44 24.36
CA ILE A 1079 14.93 19.13 23.01
C ILE A 1079 15.72 17.96 22.43
N LYS A 1080 15.00 16.91 22.02
CA LYS A 1080 15.59 15.72 21.40
C LYS A 1080 15.78 15.90 19.89
N LEU A 1081 16.85 15.31 19.35
CA LEU A 1081 17.17 15.36 17.91
C LEU A 1081 16.01 14.88 17.03
N ARG A 1082 15.38 13.76 17.38
CA ARG A 1082 14.19 13.25 16.68
C ARG A 1082 13.07 14.28 16.54
N THR A 1083 12.77 15.04 17.59
CA THR A 1083 11.68 16.03 17.59
C THR A 1083 11.95 17.12 16.57
N PHE A 1084 13.18 17.61 16.52
CA PHE A 1084 13.62 18.57 15.52
C PHE A 1084 13.65 17.96 14.10
N TYR A 1085 14.13 16.72 13.96
CA TYR A 1085 14.27 16.06 12.66
C TYR A 1085 12.93 15.92 11.92
N GLN A 1086 11.82 15.77 12.64
CA GLN A 1086 10.48 15.65 12.04
C GLN A 1086 9.97 16.97 11.44
N GLN A 1087 10.42 18.12 11.95
CA GLN A 1087 9.97 19.46 11.57
C GLN A 1087 11.12 20.47 11.72
N ALA A 1088 12.15 20.33 10.88
CA ALA A 1088 13.43 21.03 11.05
C ALA A 1088 13.44 22.50 10.54
N SER A 1089 12.34 23.24 10.68
CA SER A 1089 12.32 24.67 10.37
C SER A 1089 12.70 25.51 11.58
N LEU A 1090 13.24 26.71 11.33
CA LEU A 1090 13.56 27.66 12.39
C LEU A 1090 12.33 28.02 13.24
N ALA A 1091 11.16 28.19 12.63
CA ALA A 1091 9.89 28.47 13.31
C ALA A 1091 9.54 27.40 14.35
N ASN A 1092 9.62 26.13 13.95
CA ASN A 1092 9.30 25.00 14.82
C ASN A 1092 10.33 24.84 15.94
N LEU A 1093 11.62 25.06 15.64
CA LEU A 1093 12.65 25.04 16.68
C LEU A 1093 12.42 26.14 17.73
N ILE A 1094 12.09 27.36 17.32
CA ILE A 1094 11.72 28.43 18.25
C ILE A 1094 10.51 28.02 19.09
N ALA A 1095 9.46 27.47 18.46
CA ALA A 1095 8.27 27.01 19.16
C ALA A 1095 8.59 25.92 20.21
N PHE A 1096 9.44 24.95 19.89
CA PHE A 1096 9.86 23.91 20.83
C PHE A 1096 10.62 24.47 22.05
N VAL A 1097 11.49 25.46 21.82
CA VAL A 1097 12.24 26.13 22.89
C VAL A 1097 11.28 26.92 23.77
N GLU A 1098 10.36 27.69 23.18
CA GLU A 1098 9.38 28.48 23.94
C GLU A 1098 8.40 27.59 24.72
N GLU A 1099 7.98 26.44 24.17
CA GLU A 1099 7.12 25.47 24.85
C GLU A 1099 7.78 24.86 26.09
N GLN A 1100 9.09 24.55 26.06
CA GLN A 1100 9.80 23.96 27.20
C GLN A 1100 10.18 24.97 28.30
N LEU A 1101 10.20 26.26 27.98
CA LEU A 1101 10.44 27.33 28.95
C LEU A 1101 9.17 27.72 29.73
N HIS A 1102 8.00 27.21 29.32
CA HIS A 1102 6.70 27.38 29.97
C HIS A 1102 6.32 26.16 30.81
#